data_AF-A0A9R1TVN4-F1
#
_entry.id   AF-A0A9R1TVN4-F1
#
_cell.length_a   1.000
_cell.length_b   1.000
_cell.length_c   1.000
_cell.angle_alpha   90.00
_cell.angle_beta   90.00
_cell.angle_gamma   90.00
#
_symmetry.space_group_name_H-M   'P 1'
#
loop_
_entity.id
_entity.type
_entity.pdbx_description
1 polymer ?
#
loop_
_entity_poly.entity_id
_entity_poly.type
_entity_poly.pdbx_seq_one_letter_code
_entity_poly.pdbx_strand_id
1 'polypeptide(L)'
;MTESREVDEIITALKRMKNSVDIEETLQSSVNLENIDENIQSYRSDDLTSETWCPQMENNNLSSIFQEISPDRPVHVRLAGFETLFESDLSSNSNTEAFEQLLKLLKEGIADSTKAVFEASLKIHTKLLDSPRSHDVYTNLMNSFEAEYYSEKFQECFPNFGTGINFKIFFHEKLLRILHVIVKYQKELLKSTRNVDRSLEEMIDQFLMLLTCNENKKSLHCKNLSVMNLVSLLEPQADWSAKWMHSVATRKTFIGALSKSPVLLQTMGEIVQKGLECPFNGSLAFSIKDDAVQSIYRSVYISGDTVETITYLHCLNLVAQTINWIEPSAMVVGDDFTLLLVNSLNSLATSTTPKTIYNASQNALKIILDRPTYAFDSSVGDAALMPLRNFMTESNGNLWPHTLDFINFMLDSDDGLTFFTSQYQCISPREVSPFTPASDFLDYTSNLLRQPIALMNVDHVVQVLALVGKLFSVLENFNIIQEPLRNTLYPSMEYFYNKIQKYSIRHENSCQLLDSAIQETLLKIVAWPLGLQLLMKYQLTFEELIRGCINPFRHSWSSNEIISFISSVSHFNAGSKLMADLVPHTVSMLLDEINDNIDKEENLADLRDCEHIQKFIHVLSLFSLNTKCFFIFMMEEDSTEDTAGYPRNLGQLFKHSITIDSPFHYISLLSLETVIWNLDVLIYLMTRYDLQLKLLELQESCVMEVTKKKEKPEEEFSDGENCVEGNGIEETHEVHLIDESSLLRHSILSKSYYIRHKLEKLTSDENPQESRLYSAFPPPTPENKGSFSFSGASSELEEFLDGCKSETGLRDSGWVVQIRNAYGNSQGPMKHSTYMTLLEQMERAIAAVEWVDVYKWNSESIPSYEWLPEEDVGLDLVIRLAEDHWEASDNKQNVKDDLKKVFESVHTFIQYPRAGYFEGFDWFLGTVFVICGGNLDRCKTFVKNIVRFPSGIYMWNFLGISHDASNRGLTPQFLLAQGIDSIVTQEFPVLNYAMTNEFGVKWWMICNRFLLQCFWGVLEWSEIMHFMAICVLYSPDYIIYYCVSLLQHCEEKIMQDIVDKKYWPENIDLSSYQCHNYLVYMDRLEKKYQNQILPSLTLNKSTEMQQ
;
A
#
# COMPACT_ATOMS: atom_id res chain seq x y z
N MET A 1 -49.45 -4.28 34.99
CA MET A 1 -49.12 -5.47 34.19
C MET A 1 -48.62 -4.99 32.85
N THR A 2 -47.31 -4.80 32.78
CA THR A 2 -46.54 -4.30 31.64
C THR A 2 -46.24 -5.44 30.66
N GLU A 3 -46.16 -5.12 29.37
CA GLU A 3 -45.75 -6.04 28.30
C GLU A 3 -44.45 -6.78 28.68
N SER A 4 -44.35 -8.07 28.38
CA SER A 4 -43.15 -8.87 28.64
C SER A 4 -42.04 -8.43 27.69
N ARG A 5 -41.08 -7.67 28.23
CA ARG A 5 -39.88 -7.17 27.54
C ARG A 5 -39.14 -8.28 26.76
N GLU A 6 -39.12 -9.51 27.25
CA GLU A 6 -38.47 -10.63 26.56
C GLU A 6 -39.17 -10.99 25.24
N VAL A 7 -40.50 -10.98 25.22
CA VAL A 7 -41.28 -11.28 24.01
C VAL A 7 -41.09 -10.19 22.96
N ASP A 8 -41.02 -8.92 23.37
CA ASP A 8 -40.74 -7.81 22.47
C ASP A 8 -39.30 -7.83 21.94
N GLU A 9 -38.31 -8.23 22.77
CA GLU A 9 -36.92 -8.46 22.33
C GLU A 9 -36.85 -9.57 21.25
N ILE A 10 -37.50 -10.71 21.49
CA ILE A 10 -37.56 -11.83 20.53
C ILE A 10 -38.26 -11.41 19.23
N ILE A 11 -39.41 -10.73 19.33
CA ILE A 11 -40.15 -10.24 18.16
C ILE A 11 -39.33 -9.19 17.40
N THR A 12 -38.58 -8.33 18.09
CA THR A 12 -37.71 -7.33 17.46
C THR A 12 -36.56 -8.00 16.72
N ALA A 13 -35.96 -9.07 17.27
CA ALA A 13 -34.94 -9.86 16.59
C ALA A 13 -35.49 -10.55 15.33
N LEU A 14 -36.68 -11.16 15.43
CA LEU A 14 -37.38 -11.77 14.28
C LEU A 14 -37.80 -10.73 13.23
N LYS A 15 -38.24 -9.53 13.67
CA LYS A 15 -38.58 -8.40 12.78
C LYS A 15 -37.34 -7.81 12.11
N ARG A 16 -36.18 -7.74 12.78
CA ARG A 16 -34.91 -7.33 12.15
C ARG A 16 -34.51 -8.28 11.03
N MET A 17 -34.64 -9.59 11.25
CA MET A 17 -34.45 -10.59 10.19
C MET A 17 -35.46 -10.46 9.04
N LYS A 18 -36.67 -9.97 9.31
CA LYS A 18 -37.66 -9.70 8.26
C LYS A 18 -37.41 -8.39 7.52
N ASN A 19 -37.09 -7.31 8.21
CA ASN A 19 -36.91 -5.98 7.58
C ASN A 19 -35.63 -5.92 6.73
N SER A 20 -34.64 -6.79 6.95
CA SER A 20 -33.56 -7.04 5.98
C SER A 20 -34.03 -7.64 4.64
N VAL A 21 -35.31 -7.99 4.50
CA VAL A 21 -35.96 -8.43 3.25
C VAL A 21 -36.62 -7.25 2.51
N ASP A 22 -37.04 -6.17 3.21
CA ASP A 22 -37.90 -5.12 2.64
C ASP A 22 -37.21 -3.74 2.43
N ILE A 23 -36.01 -3.50 2.98
CA ILE A 23 -35.40 -2.14 3.00
C ILE A 23 -34.88 -1.65 1.63
N GLU A 24 -34.78 -2.48 0.59
CA GLU A 24 -34.35 -2.00 -0.74
C GLU A 24 -35.47 -1.74 -1.76
N GLU A 25 -36.73 -2.08 -1.48
CA GLU A 25 -37.85 -1.73 -2.38
C GLU A 25 -38.43 -0.32 -2.15
N THR A 26 -38.03 0.37 -1.08
CA THR A 26 -38.46 1.76 -0.80
C THR A 26 -37.30 2.73 -0.58
N LEU A 27 -36.46 2.90 -1.60
CA LEU A 27 -35.61 4.10 -1.75
C LEU A 27 -36.02 4.92 -2.99
N GLN A 28 -37.33 5.20 -3.10
CA GLN A 28 -37.87 6.29 -3.92
C GLN A 28 -39.11 6.92 -3.26
N SER A 29 -39.02 7.30 -1.98
CA SER A 29 -39.83 8.43 -1.45
C SER A 29 -39.52 8.68 0.03
N SER A 30 -39.52 9.98 0.36
CA SER A 30 -39.58 10.60 1.70
C SER A 30 -38.33 10.55 2.58
N VAL A 31 -37.48 11.55 2.33
CA VAL A 31 -36.96 12.53 3.29
C VAL A 31 -37.77 12.68 4.60
N ASN A 32 -37.01 12.82 5.70
CA ASN A 32 -37.35 13.25 7.07
C ASN A 32 -37.98 12.24 8.04
N LEU A 33 -37.12 11.59 8.81
CA LEU A 33 -37.36 11.22 10.21
C LEU A 33 -36.02 11.23 10.97
N GLU A 34 -35.38 12.41 11.00
CA GLU A 34 -34.46 12.77 12.07
C GLU A 34 -35.26 13.17 13.31
N ASN A 35 -34.70 12.87 14.49
CA ASN A 35 -35.18 13.16 15.85
C ASN A 35 -36.20 12.19 16.47
N ILE A 36 -35.75 10.96 16.78
CA ILE A 36 -36.12 10.29 18.05
C ILE A 36 -34.91 9.49 18.54
N ASP A 37 -33.86 10.16 19.00
CA ASP A 37 -32.89 9.57 19.93
C ASP A 37 -32.10 10.67 20.62
N GLU A 38 -32.81 11.53 21.36
CA GLU A 38 -32.22 12.45 22.34
C GLU A 38 -33.38 12.99 23.20
N ASN A 39 -33.81 12.21 24.20
CA ASN A 39 -34.46 12.68 25.44
C ASN A 39 -35.10 11.51 26.20
N ILE A 40 -34.30 10.72 26.94
CA ILE A 40 -34.77 10.03 28.15
C ILE A 40 -33.68 10.15 29.23
N GLN A 41 -33.33 11.39 29.57
CA GLN A 41 -32.66 11.75 30.82
C GLN A 41 -33.29 13.02 31.39
N SER A 42 -34.57 12.99 31.73
CA SER A 42 -35.16 13.90 32.73
C SER A 42 -36.63 13.61 32.92
N TYR A 43 -36.98 12.76 33.87
CA TYR A 43 -38.17 12.96 34.69
C TYR A 43 -37.87 12.45 36.10
N ARG A 44 -37.02 13.21 36.81
CA ARG A 44 -37.20 13.35 38.26
C ARG A 44 -38.42 14.25 38.43
N SER A 45 -39.57 13.65 38.72
CA SER A 45 -40.63 14.36 39.42
C SER A 45 -40.40 14.13 40.90
N ASP A 46 -39.82 15.13 41.55
CA ASP A 46 -40.01 15.34 42.98
C ASP A 46 -41.50 15.60 43.26
N ASP A 47 -41.89 15.31 44.51
CA ASP A 47 -43.17 15.53 45.17
C ASP A 47 -44.29 14.47 44.97
N LEU A 48 -44.21 13.43 45.82
CA LEU A 48 -45.24 13.24 46.85
C LEU A 48 -44.65 12.48 48.04
N THR A 49 -44.62 13.18 49.17
CA THR A 49 -44.26 12.70 50.49
C THR A 49 -45.18 11.56 50.95
N SER A 50 -44.61 10.37 51.17
CA SER A 50 -45.09 9.49 52.22
C SER A 50 -43.89 8.94 52.97
N GLU A 51 -43.53 9.63 54.06
CA GLU A 51 -42.75 9.07 55.15
C GLU A 51 -43.42 7.75 55.58
N THR A 52 -42.75 6.62 55.35
CA THR A 52 -43.00 5.39 56.12
C THR A 52 -41.78 4.49 56.08
N TRP A 53 -40.83 4.79 56.98
CA TRP A 53 -40.08 3.81 57.78
C TRP A 53 -39.73 2.49 57.08
N CYS A 54 -38.50 2.36 56.58
CA CYS A 54 -37.86 1.05 56.38
C CYS A 54 -37.35 0.54 57.74
N PRO A 55 -37.89 -0.54 58.32
CA PRO A 55 -37.15 -1.28 59.33
C PRO A 55 -36.08 -2.11 58.61
N GLN A 56 -34.88 -2.15 59.17
CA GLN A 56 -33.89 -3.16 58.84
C GLN A 56 -34.56 -4.54 59.01
N MET A 57 -34.76 -5.28 57.92
CA MET A 57 -35.36 -6.60 57.97
C MET A 57 -34.35 -7.61 58.54
N GLU A 58 -34.65 -8.14 59.71
CA GLU A 58 -33.97 -9.31 60.29
C GLU A 58 -34.36 -10.60 59.54
N ASN A 59 -33.46 -11.60 59.55
CA ASN A 59 -33.52 -12.92 58.90
C ASN A 59 -34.83 -13.76 59.07
N ASN A 60 -35.80 -13.31 59.88
CA ASN A 60 -37.02 -14.04 60.20
C ASN A 60 -38.18 -13.86 59.19
N ASN A 61 -38.05 -12.98 58.17
CA ASN A 61 -39.11 -12.74 57.18
C ASN A 61 -39.03 -13.59 55.89
N LEU A 62 -37.91 -14.28 55.63
CA LEU A 62 -37.80 -15.12 54.42
C LEU A 62 -38.66 -16.40 54.51
N SER A 63 -38.78 -16.98 55.70
CA SER A 63 -39.62 -18.17 55.92
C SER A 63 -41.11 -17.90 55.74
N SER A 64 -41.60 -16.69 56.07
CA SER A 64 -42.99 -16.29 55.81
C SER A 64 -43.24 -16.07 54.31
N ILE A 65 -42.29 -15.42 53.62
CA ILE A 65 -42.34 -15.24 52.16
C ILE A 65 -42.34 -16.60 51.44
N PHE A 66 -41.53 -17.57 51.89
CA PHE A 66 -41.50 -18.93 51.32
C PHE A 66 -42.83 -19.68 51.51
N GLN A 67 -43.54 -19.45 52.62
CA GLN A 67 -44.87 -20.01 52.84
C GLN A 67 -45.94 -19.35 51.96
N GLU A 68 -45.78 -18.07 51.61
CA GLU A 68 -46.69 -17.34 50.71
C GLU A 68 -46.54 -17.78 49.25
N ILE A 69 -45.32 -18.10 48.81
CA ILE A 69 -45.00 -18.54 47.44
C ILE A 69 -45.38 -20.01 47.17
N SER A 70 -45.51 -20.83 48.22
CA SER A 70 -45.77 -22.28 48.11
C SER A 70 -46.95 -22.63 47.19
N PRO A 71 -46.87 -23.72 46.40
CA PRO A 71 -47.84 -24.06 45.36
C PRO A 71 -49.26 -24.34 45.89
N ASP A 72 -49.40 -24.63 47.18
CA ASP A 72 -50.69 -24.87 47.85
C ASP A 72 -51.51 -23.58 48.10
N ARG A 73 -50.93 -22.40 47.84
CA ARG A 73 -51.58 -21.09 48.08
C ARG A 73 -52.29 -20.53 46.83
N PRO A 74 -53.33 -19.69 47.01
CA PRO A 74 -54.01 -19.03 45.89
C PRO A 74 -53.06 -18.13 45.07
N VAL A 75 -53.31 -18.02 43.76
CA VAL A 75 -52.47 -17.25 42.80
C VAL A 75 -52.13 -15.83 43.30
N HIS A 76 -53.10 -15.08 43.83
CA HIS A 76 -52.86 -13.71 44.30
C HIS A 76 -51.94 -13.62 45.52
N VAL A 77 -51.96 -14.64 46.41
CA VAL A 77 -51.05 -14.72 47.57
C VAL A 77 -49.63 -15.06 47.11
N ARG A 78 -49.51 -15.99 46.16
CA ARG A 78 -48.21 -16.36 45.58
C ARG A 78 -47.56 -15.19 44.83
N LEU A 79 -48.36 -14.41 44.09
CA LEU A 79 -47.88 -13.21 43.39
C LEU A 79 -47.41 -12.13 44.38
N ALA A 80 -48.17 -11.85 45.44
CA ALA A 80 -47.74 -10.92 46.48
C ALA A 80 -46.44 -11.38 47.17
N GLY A 81 -46.29 -12.69 47.40
CA GLY A 81 -45.06 -13.28 47.92
C GLY A 81 -43.87 -13.09 46.95
N PHE A 82 -44.08 -13.27 45.65
CA PHE A 82 -43.05 -13.01 44.63
C PHE A 82 -42.72 -11.53 44.48
N GLU A 83 -43.68 -10.60 44.60
CA GLU A 83 -43.43 -9.15 44.59
C GLU A 83 -42.60 -8.72 45.81
N THR A 84 -42.97 -9.21 47.00
CA THR A 84 -42.21 -8.96 48.24
C THR A 84 -40.79 -9.52 48.15
N LEU A 85 -40.63 -10.70 47.55
CA LEU A 85 -39.31 -11.29 47.29
C LEU A 85 -38.51 -10.48 46.25
N PHE A 86 -39.16 -9.93 45.23
CA PHE A 86 -38.53 -9.10 44.22
C PHE A 86 -38.05 -7.75 44.79
N GLU A 87 -38.77 -7.16 45.74
CA GLU A 87 -38.37 -5.90 46.42
C GLU A 87 -37.25 -6.11 47.47
N SER A 88 -37.03 -7.34 47.92
CA SER A 88 -35.98 -7.66 48.90
C SER A 88 -34.56 -7.65 48.32
N ASP A 89 -33.59 -7.22 49.14
CA ASP A 89 -32.15 -7.30 48.84
C ASP A 89 -31.62 -8.71 49.15
N LEU A 90 -31.62 -9.57 48.13
CA LEU A 90 -31.17 -10.96 48.23
C LEU A 90 -29.65 -11.14 48.07
N SER A 91 -28.91 -10.05 47.85
CA SER A 91 -27.46 -10.04 47.55
C SER A 91 -26.54 -10.36 48.73
N SER A 92 -27.05 -10.31 49.97
CA SER A 92 -26.24 -10.34 51.20
C SER A 92 -26.38 -11.62 52.05
N ASN A 93 -27.25 -12.56 51.69
CA ASN A 93 -27.63 -13.68 52.56
C ASN A 93 -26.78 -14.95 52.34
N SER A 94 -26.02 -15.32 53.36
CA SER A 94 -25.03 -16.42 53.39
C SER A 94 -25.58 -17.79 53.82
N ASN A 95 -26.91 -17.96 53.94
CA ASN A 95 -27.51 -19.21 54.42
C ASN A 95 -27.88 -20.15 53.25
N THR A 96 -27.08 -21.21 53.01
CA THR A 96 -27.22 -22.13 51.86
C THR A 96 -28.55 -22.89 51.84
N GLU A 97 -29.08 -23.30 52.99
CA GLU A 97 -30.33 -24.09 53.08
C GLU A 97 -31.57 -23.27 52.68
N ALA A 98 -31.63 -22.00 53.06
CA ALA A 98 -32.69 -21.08 52.65
C ALA A 98 -32.63 -20.76 51.15
N PHE A 99 -31.42 -20.71 50.57
CA PHE A 99 -31.23 -20.48 49.15
C PHE A 99 -31.62 -21.70 48.30
N GLU A 100 -31.31 -22.91 48.74
CA GLU A 100 -31.80 -24.15 48.10
C GLU A 100 -33.34 -24.24 48.13
N GLN A 101 -33.95 -23.86 49.25
CA GLN A 101 -35.41 -23.80 49.37
C GLN A 101 -36.02 -22.75 48.42
N LEU A 102 -35.37 -21.58 48.27
CA LEU A 102 -35.75 -20.56 47.31
C LEU A 102 -35.66 -21.08 45.86
N LEU A 103 -34.55 -21.70 45.47
CA LEU A 103 -34.38 -22.30 44.14
C LEU A 103 -35.41 -23.39 43.84
N LYS A 104 -35.84 -24.15 44.85
CA LYS A 104 -36.93 -25.12 44.72
C LYS A 104 -38.27 -24.44 44.44
N LEU A 105 -38.63 -23.41 45.22
CA LEU A 105 -39.87 -22.65 45.03
C LEU A 105 -39.90 -21.91 43.69
N LEU A 106 -38.75 -21.41 43.25
CA LEU A 106 -38.56 -20.77 41.96
C LEU A 106 -38.76 -21.75 40.80
N LYS A 107 -38.19 -22.96 40.89
CA LYS A 107 -38.44 -24.07 39.95
C LYS A 107 -39.92 -24.46 39.89
N GLU A 108 -40.58 -24.57 41.05
CA GLU A 108 -42.03 -24.82 41.13
C GLU A 108 -42.85 -23.67 40.51
N GLY A 109 -42.41 -22.41 40.68
CA GLY A 109 -42.99 -21.24 40.04
C GLY A 109 -42.81 -21.22 38.53
N ILE A 110 -41.67 -21.72 38.01
CA ILE A 110 -41.49 -21.94 36.57
C ILE A 110 -42.48 -23.02 36.10
N ALA A 111 -42.67 -24.10 36.85
CA ALA A 111 -43.59 -25.19 36.48
C ALA A 111 -45.09 -24.84 36.54
N ASP A 112 -45.46 -23.66 37.05
CA ASP A 112 -46.86 -23.26 37.22
C ASP A 112 -47.61 -23.11 35.89
N SER A 113 -48.90 -23.45 35.89
CA SER A 113 -49.79 -23.31 34.74
C SER A 113 -50.25 -21.88 34.48
N THR A 114 -50.09 -20.98 35.46
CA THR A 114 -50.54 -19.59 35.42
C THR A 114 -49.44 -18.68 34.89
N LYS A 115 -49.72 -17.97 33.79
CA LYS A 115 -48.77 -17.05 33.15
C LYS A 115 -48.16 -16.00 34.10
N ALA A 116 -48.96 -15.44 35.00
CA ALA A 116 -48.50 -14.43 35.96
C ALA A 116 -47.48 -14.97 36.98
N VAL A 117 -47.69 -16.21 37.45
CA VAL A 117 -46.81 -16.86 38.44
C VAL A 117 -45.48 -17.24 37.80
N PHE A 118 -45.53 -17.80 36.59
CA PHE A 118 -44.35 -18.05 35.75
C PHE A 118 -43.53 -16.76 35.53
N GLU A 119 -44.19 -15.66 35.15
CA GLU A 119 -43.51 -14.39 34.88
C GLU A 119 -42.85 -13.81 36.14
N ALA A 120 -43.53 -13.87 37.29
CA ALA A 120 -42.97 -13.40 38.56
C ALA A 120 -41.75 -14.23 38.97
N SER A 121 -41.82 -15.56 38.82
CA SER A 121 -40.67 -16.45 39.07
C SER A 121 -39.51 -16.15 38.11
N LEU A 122 -39.77 -16.01 36.81
CA LEU A 122 -38.74 -15.73 35.81
C LEU A 122 -38.03 -14.38 36.05
N LYS A 123 -38.76 -13.33 36.48
CA LYS A 123 -38.18 -12.02 36.85
C LYS A 123 -37.26 -12.09 38.07
N ILE A 124 -37.53 -13.01 39.00
CA ILE A 124 -36.66 -13.20 40.16
C ILE A 124 -35.42 -14.00 39.77
N HIS A 125 -35.54 -15.00 38.89
CA HIS A 125 -34.38 -15.67 38.31
C HIS A 125 -33.45 -14.67 37.61
N THR A 126 -33.99 -13.78 36.77
CA THR A 126 -33.17 -12.77 36.09
C THR A 126 -32.47 -11.83 37.08
N LYS A 127 -33.15 -11.36 38.13
CA LYS A 127 -32.53 -10.55 39.20
C LYS A 127 -31.41 -11.32 39.95
N LEU A 128 -31.62 -12.61 40.20
CA LEU A 128 -30.66 -13.45 40.95
C LEU A 128 -29.44 -13.89 40.12
N LEU A 129 -29.52 -13.83 38.78
CA LEU A 129 -28.38 -14.10 37.91
C LEU A 129 -27.27 -13.03 38.03
N ASP A 130 -27.59 -11.83 38.51
CA ASP A 130 -26.61 -10.77 38.82
C ASP A 130 -25.98 -10.91 40.22
N SER A 131 -26.34 -11.94 40.98
CA SER A 131 -25.86 -12.21 42.33
C SER A 131 -24.56 -13.04 42.36
N PRO A 132 -23.80 -13.06 43.47
CA PRO A 132 -22.58 -13.88 43.58
C PRO A 132 -22.82 -15.40 43.48
N ARG A 133 -24.06 -15.89 43.66
CA ARG A 133 -24.45 -17.31 43.49
C ARG A 133 -25.12 -17.57 42.14
N SER A 134 -24.75 -16.83 41.12
CA SER A 134 -25.36 -16.89 39.79
C SER A 134 -25.25 -18.27 39.10
N HIS A 135 -24.20 -19.05 39.38
CA HIS A 135 -24.04 -20.41 38.87
C HIS A 135 -25.14 -21.38 39.37
N ASP A 136 -25.49 -21.30 40.65
CA ASP A 136 -26.55 -22.13 41.26
C ASP A 136 -27.92 -21.81 40.63
N VAL A 137 -28.18 -20.52 40.39
CA VAL A 137 -29.40 -20.01 39.76
C VAL A 137 -29.48 -20.43 38.29
N TYR A 138 -28.37 -20.32 37.57
CA TYR A 138 -28.25 -20.78 36.18
C TYR A 138 -28.53 -22.28 36.05
N THR A 139 -27.92 -23.09 36.92
CA THR A 139 -28.13 -24.54 36.96
C THR A 139 -29.59 -24.88 37.29
N ASN A 140 -30.22 -24.14 38.21
CA ASN A 140 -31.64 -24.31 38.52
C ASN A 140 -32.54 -23.98 37.31
N LEU A 141 -32.23 -22.91 36.56
CA LEU A 141 -32.97 -22.52 35.36
C LEU A 141 -32.85 -23.57 34.24
N MET A 142 -31.64 -24.11 34.01
CA MET A 142 -31.40 -25.23 33.09
C MET A 142 -32.19 -26.48 33.48
N ASN A 143 -32.10 -26.89 34.75
CA ASN A 143 -32.85 -28.04 35.28
C ASN A 143 -34.38 -27.84 35.25
N SER A 144 -34.83 -26.58 35.29
CA SER A 144 -36.25 -26.23 35.17
C SER A 144 -36.71 -26.33 33.72
N PHE A 145 -35.88 -25.89 32.77
CA PHE A 145 -36.13 -26.06 31.34
C PHE A 145 -36.21 -27.55 30.96
N GLU A 146 -35.23 -28.37 31.37
CA GLU A 146 -35.23 -29.82 31.08
C GLU A 146 -36.48 -30.52 31.65
N ALA A 147 -36.85 -30.20 32.89
CA ALA A 147 -38.03 -30.78 33.52
C ALA A 147 -39.33 -30.43 32.77
N GLU A 148 -39.45 -29.21 32.25
CA GLU A 148 -40.60 -28.79 31.44
C GLU A 148 -40.56 -29.42 30.03
N TYR A 149 -39.39 -29.49 29.41
CA TYR A 149 -39.21 -30.01 28.05
C TYR A 149 -39.46 -31.53 27.95
N TYR A 150 -39.06 -32.30 28.97
CA TYR A 150 -39.27 -33.75 29.03
C TYR A 150 -40.54 -34.20 29.76
N SER A 151 -41.37 -33.25 30.21
CA SER A 151 -42.60 -33.56 30.93
C SER A 151 -43.59 -34.33 30.05
N GLU A 152 -44.08 -35.48 30.52
CA GLU A 152 -45.11 -36.26 29.82
C GLU A 152 -46.46 -35.51 29.72
N LYS A 153 -46.65 -34.45 30.53
CA LYS A 153 -47.90 -33.68 30.59
C LYS A 153 -48.22 -32.88 29.33
N PHE A 154 -47.23 -32.61 28.48
CA PHE A 154 -47.37 -31.67 27.35
C PHE A 154 -47.06 -32.28 25.98
N GLN A 155 -47.02 -33.62 25.85
CA GLN A 155 -46.63 -34.32 24.62
C GLN A 155 -47.48 -33.94 23.38
N GLU A 156 -48.77 -33.67 23.55
CA GLU A 156 -49.67 -33.30 22.43
C GLU A 156 -49.54 -31.81 22.01
N CYS A 157 -48.99 -30.96 22.88
CA CYS A 157 -48.81 -29.52 22.64
C CYS A 157 -47.36 -29.16 22.31
N PHE A 158 -46.54 -30.16 21.98
CA PHE A 158 -45.12 -29.96 21.71
C PHE A 158 -44.90 -29.37 20.30
N PRO A 159 -44.00 -28.38 20.14
CA PRO A 159 -43.77 -27.79 18.83
C PRO A 159 -43.08 -28.79 17.91
N ASN A 160 -43.61 -28.94 16.70
CA ASN A 160 -43.09 -29.85 15.67
C ASN A 160 -43.01 -29.13 14.32
N PHE A 161 -42.30 -29.72 13.35
CA PHE A 161 -42.16 -29.11 12.02
C PHE A 161 -43.49 -28.97 11.25
N GLY A 162 -44.52 -29.76 11.56
CA GLY A 162 -45.83 -29.66 10.92
C GLY A 162 -46.69 -28.51 11.44
N THR A 163 -46.64 -28.22 12.74
CA THR A 163 -47.48 -27.19 13.40
C THR A 163 -46.73 -25.89 13.68
N GLY A 164 -45.41 -25.85 13.53
CA GLY A 164 -44.59 -24.69 13.83
C GLY A 164 -44.64 -24.25 15.30
N ILE A 165 -44.25 -23.01 15.56
CA ILE A 165 -44.31 -22.39 16.89
C ILE A 165 -45.43 -21.35 16.92
N ASN A 166 -46.35 -21.53 17.87
CA ASN A 166 -47.52 -20.68 18.05
C ASN A 166 -47.58 -20.14 19.48
N PHE A 167 -47.44 -18.83 19.67
CA PHE A 167 -47.44 -18.18 20.99
C PHE A 167 -48.83 -18.12 21.62
N LYS A 168 -49.90 -18.49 20.88
CA LYS A 168 -51.21 -18.76 21.51
C LYS A 168 -51.16 -19.98 22.43
N ILE A 169 -50.20 -20.88 22.21
CA ILE A 169 -49.92 -22.01 23.10
C ILE A 169 -48.91 -21.51 24.12
N PHE A 170 -49.37 -21.28 25.36
CA PHE A 170 -48.53 -20.76 26.44
C PHE A 170 -47.26 -21.60 26.68
N PHE A 171 -47.33 -22.92 26.48
CA PHE A 171 -46.17 -23.82 26.57
C PHE A 171 -45.04 -23.44 25.60
N HIS A 172 -45.36 -23.05 24.36
CA HIS A 172 -44.36 -22.59 23.38
C HIS A 172 -43.68 -21.29 23.82
N GLU A 173 -44.48 -20.32 24.29
CA GLU A 173 -43.98 -19.05 24.82
C GLU A 173 -43.07 -19.29 26.03
N LYS A 174 -43.50 -20.18 26.93
CA LYS A 174 -42.79 -20.55 28.16
C LYS A 174 -41.40 -21.11 27.87
N LEU A 175 -41.28 -22.09 26.96
CA LEU A 175 -39.99 -22.70 26.60
C LEU A 175 -39.01 -21.66 26.01
N LEU A 176 -39.48 -20.82 25.08
CA LEU A 176 -38.63 -19.81 24.45
C LEU A 176 -38.19 -18.71 25.42
N ARG A 177 -39.05 -18.28 26.36
CA ARG A 177 -38.69 -17.27 27.36
C ARG A 177 -37.65 -17.76 28.35
N ILE A 178 -37.72 -19.03 28.77
CA ILE A 178 -36.69 -19.64 29.64
C ILE A 178 -35.34 -19.70 28.91
N LEU A 179 -35.33 -20.19 27.66
CA LEU A 179 -34.11 -20.25 26.84
C LEU A 179 -33.54 -18.85 26.55
N HIS A 180 -34.38 -17.84 26.31
CA HIS A 180 -33.95 -16.45 26.10
C HIS A 180 -33.15 -15.93 27.29
N VAL A 181 -33.62 -16.18 28.52
CA VAL A 181 -32.91 -15.76 29.74
C VAL A 181 -31.57 -16.49 29.87
N ILE A 182 -31.53 -17.80 29.59
CA ILE A 182 -30.29 -18.61 29.62
C ILE A 182 -29.25 -18.02 28.65
N VAL A 183 -29.62 -17.84 27.38
CA VAL A 183 -28.72 -17.35 26.32
C VAL A 183 -28.28 -15.90 26.59
N LYS A 184 -29.21 -15.04 27.04
CA LYS A 184 -28.90 -13.64 27.38
C LYS A 184 -27.88 -13.55 28.51
N TYR A 185 -28.03 -14.37 29.55
CA TYR A 185 -27.10 -14.40 30.67
C TYR A 185 -25.70 -14.85 30.24
N GLN A 186 -25.59 -15.92 29.45
CA GLN A 186 -24.29 -16.36 28.90
C GLN A 186 -23.60 -15.23 28.12
N LYS A 187 -24.36 -14.49 27.31
CA LYS A 187 -23.87 -13.36 26.51
C LYS A 187 -23.36 -12.18 27.34
N GLU A 188 -23.97 -11.90 28.49
CA GLU A 188 -23.55 -10.82 29.40
C GLU A 188 -22.36 -11.23 30.26
N LEU A 189 -22.34 -12.46 30.76
CA LEU A 189 -21.26 -12.98 31.59
C LEU A 189 -19.91 -12.99 30.85
N LEU A 190 -19.92 -13.29 29.54
CA LEU A 190 -18.72 -13.27 28.72
C LEU A 190 -18.15 -11.85 28.48
N LYS A 191 -18.92 -10.78 28.72
CA LYS A 191 -18.40 -9.40 28.62
C LYS A 191 -17.55 -9.00 29.83
N SER A 192 -17.81 -9.58 31.00
CA SER A 192 -17.20 -9.16 32.27
C SER A 192 -16.08 -10.08 32.76
N THR A 193 -15.89 -11.25 32.14
CA THR A 193 -15.02 -12.30 32.69
C THR A 193 -13.64 -12.35 32.01
N ARG A 194 -12.56 -12.19 32.80
CA ARG A 194 -11.16 -12.25 32.32
C ARG A 194 -10.48 -13.61 32.49
N ASN A 195 -10.90 -14.43 33.47
CA ASN A 195 -10.32 -15.75 33.77
C ASN A 195 -11.38 -16.85 33.68
N VAL A 196 -11.03 -18.02 33.14
CA VAL A 196 -11.92 -19.19 33.11
C VAL A 196 -11.85 -19.90 34.46
N ASP A 197 -12.95 -19.84 35.20
CA ASP A 197 -13.14 -20.61 36.43
C ASP A 197 -13.86 -21.93 36.11
N ARG A 198 -13.76 -22.91 37.02
CA ARG A 198 -14.41 -24.23 36.91
C ARG A 198 -15.93 -24.13 36.66
N SER A 199 -16.59 -23.13 37.24
CA SER A 199 -18.01 -22.86 37.03
C SER A 199 -18.37 -22.51 35.59
N LEU A 200 -17.44 -21.91 34.84
CA LEU A 200 -17.62 -21.61 33.42
C LEU A 200 -17.44 -22.84 32.54
N GLU A 201 -16.49 -23.71 32.88
CA GLU A 201 -16.34 -24.99 32.19
C GLU A 201 -17.59 -25.85 32.34
N GLU A 202 -18.10 -25.95 33.58
CA GLU A 202 -19.34 -26.68 33.88
C GLU A 202 -20.55 -26.04 33.17
N MET A 203 -20.61 -24.72 33.04
CA MET A 203 -21.66 -24.02 32.29
C MET A 203 -21.63 -24.35 30.79
N ILE A 204 -20.44 -24.36 30.18
CA ILE A 204 -20.25 -24.73 28.77
C ILE A 204 -20.68 -26.18 28.53
N ASP A 205 -20.20 -27.10 29.38
CA ASP A 205 -20.52 -28.52 29.28
C ASP A 205 -22.04 -28.75 29.43
N GLN A 206 -22.69 -28.14 30.44
CA GLN A 206 -24.14 -28.23 30.66
C GLN A 206 -24.93 -27.71 29.46
N PHE A 207 -24.50 -26.60 28.86
CA PHE A 207 -25.19 -26.02 27.71
C PHE A 207 -25.02 -26.86 26.44
N LEU A 208 -23.82 -27.36 26.15
CA LEU A 208 -23.59 -28.25 25.02
C LEU A 208 -24.34 -29.58 25.18
N MET A 209 -24.37 -30.14 26.40
CA MET A 209 -25.17 -31.33 26.68
C MET A 209 -26.65 -31.08 26.39
N LEU A 210 -27.20 -29.94 26.81
CA LEU A 210 -28.58 -29.55 26.52
C LEU A 210 -28.88 -29.53 25.01
N LEU A 211 -27.96 -28.99 24.20
CA LEU A 211 -28.09 -28.97 22.73
C LEU A 211 -28.01 -30.37 22.10
N THR A 212 -27.29 -31.29 22.73
CA THR A 212 -27.09 -32.66 22.26
C THR A 212 -28.28 -33.57 22.59
N CYS A 213 -29.11 -33.19 23.55
CA CYS A 213 -30.25 -33.99 24.00
C CYS A 213 -31.37 -34.02 22.95
N ASN A 214 -31.22 -34.90 21.96
CA ASN A 214 -32.22 -35.23 20.96
C ASN A 214 -32.50 -36.73 20.93
N GLU A 215 -33.77 -37.06 20.71
CA GLU A 215 -34.39 -38.40 20.65
C GLU A 215 -34.88 -39.01 21.98
N ASN A 216 -35.99 -38.48 22.50
CA ASN A 216 -36.99 -39.38 23.06
C ASN A 216 -37.64 -40.15 21.90
N LYS A 217 -37.24 -41.42 21.73
CA LYS A 217 -37.87 -42.44 20.88
C LYS A 217 -39.34 -42.68 21.22
N LYS A 218 -40.25 -41.73 21.03
CA LYS A 218 -41.67 -41.87 21.40
C LYS A 218 -42.60 -41.00 20.54
N SER A 219 -42.52 -41.12 19.21
CA SER A 219 -43.67 -40.93 18.28
C SER A 219 -43.21 -41.25 16.85
N LEU A 220 -43.85 -42.23 16.20
CA LEU A 220 -43.52 -42.61 14.80
C LEU A 220 -44.05 -41.62 13.75
N HIS A 221 -44.80 -40.58 14.14
CA HIS A 221 -45.59 -39.78 13.18
C HIS A 221 -45.28 -38.28 13.11
N CYS A 222 -44.59 -37.67 14.08
CA CYS A 222 -44.21 -36.25 14.03
C CYS A 222 -42.75 -36.03 14.50
N LYS A 223 -41.95 -35.31 13.69
CA LYS A 223 -40.61 -34.83 14.08
C LYS A 223 -40.75 -33.61 14.99
N ASN A 224 -40.50 -33.80 16.28
CA ASN A 224 -40.51 -32.73 17.28
C ASN A 224 -39.32 -31.77 17.10
N LEU A 225 -39.48 -30.50 17.50
CA LEU A 225 -38.37 -29.53 17.46
C LEU A 225 -37.37 -29.81 18.58
N SER A 226 -36.08 -29.87 18.24
CA SER A 226 -34.98 -30.01 19.19
C SER A 226 -34.73 -28.73 19.98
N VAL A 227 -33.94 -28.82 21.06
CA VAL A 227 -33.47 -27.61 21.76
C VAL A 227 -32.61 -26.73 20.84
N MET A 228 -31.80 -27.33 19.97
CA MET A 228 -31.05 -26.61 18.94
C MET A 228 -31.97 -25.78 18.02
N ASN A 229 -33.13 -26.32 17.63
CA ASN A 229 -34.11 -25.61 16.80
C ASN A 229 -34.76 -24.43 17.53
N LEU A 230 -34.85 -24.48 18.86
CA LEU A 230 -35.40 -23.39 19.67
C LEU A 230 -34.35 -22.31 19.91
N VAL A 231 -33.09 -22.71 20.15
CA VAL A 231 -31.96 -21.78 20.30
C VAL A 231 -31.67 -21.05 18.99
N SER A 232 -31.76 -21.73 17.84
CA SER A 232 -31.57 -21.11 16.53
C SER A 232 -32.55 -19.97 16.26
N LEU A 233 -33.79 -20.08 16.74
CA LEU A 233 -34.80 -19.00 16.62
C LEU A 233 -34.49 -17.77 17.47
N LEU A 234 -33.83 -17.96 18.61
CA LEU A 234 -33.38 -16.86 19.46
C LEU A 234 -32.11 -16.22 18.92
N GLU A 235 -31.21 -17.03 18.36
CA GLU A 235 -29.87 -16.64 17.93
C GLU A 235 -29.51 -17.12 16.51
N PRO A 236 -30.13 -16.61 15.44
CA PRO A 236 -29.98 -17.13 14.08
C PRO A 236 -28.55 -17.15 13.52
N GLN A 237 -27.69 -16.22 13.94
CA GLN A 237 -26.29 -16.09 13.48
C GLN A 237 -25.28 -16.83 14.37
N ALA A 238 -25.75 -17.51 15.42
CA ALA A 238 -24.90 -18.19 16.41
C ALA A 238 -23.87 -17.29 17.12
N ASP A 239 -24.17 -15.99 17.31
CA ASP A 239 -23.28 -15.00 17.97
C ASP A 239 -22.79 -15.42 19.36
N TRP A 240 -23.58 -16.23 20.06
CA TRP A 240 -23.20 -16.78 21.36
C TRP A 240 -21.90 -17.59 21.25
N SER A 241 -21.73 -18.40 20.20
CA SER A 241 -20.53 -19.22 19.98
C SER A 241 -19.31 -18.38 19.63
N ALA A 242 -19.46 -17.33 18.81
CA ALA A 242 -18.40 -16.36 18.52
C ALA A 242 -17.84 -15.73 19.80
N LYS A 243 -18.70 -15.43 20.78
CA LYS A 243 -18.28 -14.90 22.09
C LYS A 243 -17.50 -15.93 22.91
N TRP A 244 -17.90 -17.19 22.92
CA TRP A 244 -17.13 -18.26 23.57
C TRP A 244 -15.75 -18.44 22.92
N MET A 245 -15.64 -18.20 21.61
CA MET A 245 -14.40 -18.29 20.84
C MET A 245 -13.47 -17.07 20.98
N HIS A 246 -13.91 -15.98 21.61
CA HIS A 246 -13.15 -14.72 21.68
C HIS A 246 -11.84 -14.86 22.48
N SER A 247 -11.89 -15.35 23.73
CA SER A 247 -10.68 -15.53 24.55
C SER A 247 -10.00 -16.88 24.30
N VAL A 248 -8.68 -16.94 24.40
CA VAL A 248 -7.91 -18.19 24.21
C VAL A 248 -8.32 -19.27 25.23
N ALA A 249 -8.55 -18.87 26.48
CA ALA A 249 -8.93 -19.78 27.56
C ALA A 249 -10.34 -20.36 27.34
N THR A 250 -11.35 -19.52 27.10
CA THR A 250 -12.72 -19.97 26.83
C THR A 250 -12.82 -20.78 25.55
N ARG A 251 -12.07 -20.42 24.50
CA ARG A 251 -11.99 -21.17 23.23
C ARG A 251 -11.52 -22.60 23.45
N LYS A 252 -10.44 -22.78 24.22
CA LYS A 252 -9.87 -24.12 24.49
C LYS A 252 -10.86 -25.00 25.24
N THR A 253 -11.53 -24.47 26.26
CA THR A 253 -12.56 -25.20 27.00
C THR A 253 -13.76 -25.51 26.12
N PHE A 254 -14.25 -24.54 25.35
CA PHE A 254 -15.40 -24.70 24.45
C PHE A 254 -15.16 -25.73 23.34
N ILE A 255 -14.05 -25.63 22.61
CA ILE A 255 -13.68 -26.60 21.57
C ILE A 255 -13.41 -27.98 22.18
N GLY A 256 -12.77 -28.03 23.36
CA GLY A 256 -12.56 -29.27 24.10
C GLY A 256 -13.88 -29.95 24.49
N ALA A 257 -14.87 -29.18 24.95
CA ALA A 257 -16.20 -29.70 25.27
C ALA A 257 -16.96 -30.16 24.01
N LEU A 258 -16.91 -29.37 22.93
CA LEU A 258 -17.56 -29.68 21.66
C LEU A 258 -17.00 -30.96 21.02
N SER A 259 -15.68 -31.17 21.09
CA SER A 259 -15.02 -32.40 20.61
C SER A 259 -15.44 -33.67 21.38
N LYS A 260 -15.93 -33.54 22.62
CA LYS A 260 -16.48 -34.65 23.42
C LYS A 260 -17.92 -35.02 23.03
N SER A 261 -18.57 -34.23 22.17
CA SER A 261 -19.97 -34.40 21.76
C SER A 261 -20.10 -34.70 20.27
N PRO A 262 -19.69 -35.91 19.80
CA PRO A 262 -19.68 -36.25 18.36
C PRO A 262 -21.07 -36.26 17.73
N VAL A 263 -22.12 -36.61 18.50
CA VAL A 263 -23.51 -36.62 18.03
C VAL A 263 -23.97 -35.22 17.62
N LEU A 264 -23.57 -34.20 18.37
CA LEU A 264 -23.88 -32.80 18.07
C LEU A 264 -23.21 -32.36 16.77
N LEU A 265 -21.91 -32.68 16.63
CA LEU A 265 -21.12 -32.38 15.43
C LEU A 265 -21.68 -33.07 14.19
N GLN A 266 -22.05 -34.34 14.31
CA GLN A 266 -22.68 -35.09 13.21
C GLN A 266 -24.03 -34.48 12.83
N THR A 267 -24.89 -34.17 13.81
CA THR A 267 -26.21 -33.57 13.56
C THR A 267 -26.08 -32.22 12.88
N MET A 268 -25.14 -31.38 13.33
CA MET A 268 -24.85 -30.09 12.71
C MET A 268 -24.33 -30.26 11.27
N GLY A 269 -23.40 -31.19 11.06
CA GLY A 269 -22.87 -31.51 9.74
C GLY A 269 -23.94 -31.97 8.77
N GLU A 270 -24.83 -32.87 9.18
CA GLU A 270 -25.96 -33.35 8.37
C GLU A 270 -26.95 -32.23 8.01
N ILE A 271 -27.25 -31.33 8.96
CA ILE A 271 -28.13 -30.15 8.72
C ILE A 271 -27.50 -29.23 7.68
N VAL A 272 -26.20 -28.94 7.82
CA VAL A 272 -25.47 -28.03 6.93
C VAL A 272 -25.31 -28.64 5.55
N GLN A 273 -24.90 -29.91 5.44
CA GLN A 273 -24.77 -30.61 4.17
C GLN A 273 -26.10 -30.63 3.42
N LYS A 274 -27.20 -30.99 4.09
CA LYS A 274 -28.54 -30.99 3.49
C LYS A 274 -28.95 -29.59 3.00
N GLY A 275 -28.64 -28.54 3.76
CA GLY A 275 -28.97 -27.16 3.38
C GLY A 275 -28.12 -26.62 2.23
N LEU A 276 -26.86 -27.04 2.12
CA LEU A 276 -25.96 -26.69 1.01
C LEU A 276 -26.35 -27.39 -0.29
N GLU A 277 -26.76 -28.67 -0.23
CA GLU A 277 -27.21 -29.46 -1.39
C GLU A 277 -28.62 -29.06 -1.87
N CYS A 278 -29.50 -28.61 -0.98
CA CYS A 278 -30.88 -28.21 -1.28
C CYS A 278 -31.20 -26.83 -0.68
N PRO A 279 -30.88 -25.73 -1.37
CA PRO A 279 -31.17 -24.39 -0.88
C PRO A 279 -32.69 -24.19 -0.66
N PHE A 280 -33.06 -23.70 0.54
CA PHE A 280 -34.45 -23.59 0.96
C PHE A 280 -35.24 -22.59 0.09
N ASN A 281 -36.27 -23.07 -0.61
CA ASN A 281 -37.20 -22.24 -1.40
C ASN A 281 -38.28 -21.52 -0.55
N GLY A 282 -38.23 -21.62 0.77
CA GLY A 282 -39.25 -21.11 1.67
C GLY A 282 -39.10 -19.61 1.95
N SER A 283 -40.07 -18.80 1.54
CA SER A 283 -40.24 -17.45 2.09
C SER A 283 -40.39 -17.54 3.62
N LEU A 284 -39.65 -16.70 4.37
CA LEU A 284 -39.74 -16.60 5.83
C LEU A 284 -41.16 -16.19 6.24
N ALA A 285 -42.02 -17.16 6.57
CA ALA A 285 -43.44 -16.94 6.79
C ALA A 285 -43.73 -16.73 8.29
N PHE A 286 -43.66 -15.46 8.72
CA PHE A 286 -44.08 -15.02 10.06
C PHE A 286 -45.45 -14.33 10.01
N SER A 287 -46.41 -14.80 10.81
CA SER A 287 -47.69 -14.09 11.02
C SER A 287 -47.71 -13.44 12.39
N ILE A 288 -47.72 -12.10 12.43
CA ILE A 288 -47.95 -11.30 13.62
C ILE A 288 -49.26 -10.55 13.39
N LYS A 289 -50.32 -10.90 14.13
CA LYS A 289 -51.58 -10.14 14.13
C LYS A 289 -51.64 -9.27 15.38
N ASP A 290 -51.60 -7.95 15.20
CA ASP A 290 -51.95 -6.97 16.21
C ASP A 290 -53.44 -6.63 16.04
N ASP A 291 -54.32 -7.26 16.83
CA ASP A 291 -55.73 -6.85 16.87
C ASP A 291 -55.86 -5.60 17.77
N ALA A 292 -56.09 -4.44 17.15
CA ALA A 292 -56.20 -3.13 17.80
C ALA A 292 -57.33 -3.00 18.84
N VAL A 293 -58.21 -4.00 18.96
CA VAL A 293 -59.39 -3.98 19.85
C VAL A 293 -59.18 -4.86 21.10
N GLN A 294 -58.11 -5.66 21.16
CA GLN A 294 -57.81 -6.53 22.31
C GLN A 294 -56.30 -6.63 22.52
N SER A 295 -55.72 -5.56 23.08
CA SER A 295 -54.29 -5.39 23.40
C SER A 295 -53.66 -6.42 24.35
N ILE A 296 -54.35 -7.53 24.65
CA ILE A 296 -53.94 -8.53 25.64
C ILE A 296 -53.39 -9.81 24.97
N TYR A 297 -53.64 -10.04 23.67
CA TYR A 297 -53.20 -11.26 22.97
C TYR A 297 -52.58 -10.98 21.60
N ARG A 298 -51.28 -10.63 21.55
CA ARG A 298 -50.49 -10.71 20.31
C ARG A 298 -50.30 -12.17 19.91
N SER A 299 -50.74 -12.57 18.72
CA SER A 299 -50.48 -13.93 18.22
C SER A 299 -49.29 -13.95 17.27
N VAL A 300 -48.19 -14.55 17.73
CA VAL A 300 -46.99 -14.83 16.91
C VAL A 300 -47.05 -16.29 16.45
N TYR A 301 -46.94 -16.50 15.14
CA TYR A 301 -46.84 -17.81 14.52
C TYR A 301 -45.63 -17.91 13.59
N ILE A 302 -44.82 -18.95 13.78
CA ILE A 302 -43.62 -19.28 13.00
C ILE A 302 -43.86 -20.65 12.34
N SER A 303 -43.78 -20.74 11.01
CA SER A 303 -43.93 -22.02 10.29
C SER A 303 -42.75 -22.95 10.55
N GLY A 304 -42.96 -24.27 10.45
CA GLY A 304 -41.88 -25.25 10.61
C GLY A 304 -40.76 -25.10 9.57
N ASP A 305 -41.10 -24.75 8.33
CA ASP A 305 -40.11 -24.49 7.26
C ASP A 305 -39.19 -23.31 7.61
N THR A 306 -39.74 -22.29 8.28
CA THR A 306 -38.96 -21.14 8.78
C THR A 306 -38.00 -21.58 9.90
N VAL A 307 -38.44 -22.48 10.77
CA VAL A 307 -37.57 -23.06 11.82
C VAL A 307 -36.45 -23.89 11.20
N GLU A 308 -36.73 -24.71 10.18
CA GLU A 308 -35.71 -25.51 9.49
C GLU A 308 -34.65 -24.60 8.83
N THR A 309 -35.10 -23.56 8.15
CA THR A 309 -34.21 -22.58 7.48
C THR A 309 -33.31 -21.84 8.48
N ILE A 310 -33.88 -21.34 9.58
CA ILE A 310 -33.12 -20.63 10.62
C ILE A 310 -32.14 -21.57 11.33
N THR A 311 -32.55 -22.83 11.56
CA THR A 311 -31.67 -23.83 12.16
C THR A 311 -30.49 -24.15 11.26
N TYR A 312 -30.71 -24.25 9.94
CA TYR A 312 -29.63 -24.37 8.97
C TYR A 312 -28.66 -23.19 9.06
N LEU A 313 -29.15 -21.94 8.99
CA LEU A 313 -28.30 -20.74 9.06
C LEU A 313 -27.49 -20.66 10.36
N HIS A 314 -28.12 -21.04 11.48
CA HIS A 314 -27.45 -21.13 12.77
C HIS A 314 -26.31 -22.14 12.75
N CYS A 315 -26.60 -23.35 12.28
CA CYS A 315 -25.60 -24.42 12.20
C CYS A 315 -24.48 -24.07 11.23
N LEU A 316 -24.78 -23.43 10.09
CA LEU A 316 -23.78 -23.00 9.11
C LEU A 316 -22.78 -22.02 9.72
N ASN A 317 -23.25 -20.97 10.40
CA ASN A 317 -22.38 -20.00 11.07
C ASN A 317 -21.60 -20.65 12.22
N LEU A 318 -22.23 -21.51 13.01
CA LEU A 318 -21.58 -22.22 14.10
C LEU A 318 -20.46 -23.15 13.58
N VAL A 319 -20.71 -23.86 12.49
CA VAL A 319 -19.70 -24.68 11.80
C VAL A 319 -18.58 -23.79 11.27
N ALA A 320 -18.88 -22.71 10.54
CA ALA A 320 -17.87 -21.79 10.03
C ALA A 320 -16.96 -21.22 11.13
N GLN A 321 -17.50 -20.93 12.32
CA GLN A 321 -16.72 -20.44 13.46
C GLN A 321 -15.84 -21.51 14.13
N THR A 322 -16.17 -22.80 13.98
CA THR A 322 -15.54 -23.89 14.73
C THR A 322 -14.71 -24.84 13.87
N ILE A 323 -14.95 -24.91 12.56
CA ILE A 323 -14.35 -25.88 11.64
C ILE A 323 -12.82 -25.83 11.63
N ASN A 324 -12.23 -24.64 11.73
CA ASN A 324 -10.77 -24.46 11.76
C ASN A 324 -10.10 -24.94 13.07
N TRP A 325 -10.89 -25.30 14.09
CA TRP A 325 -10.42 -25.70 15.42
C TRP A 325 -10.72 -27.15 15.78
N ILE A 326 -11.53 -27.84 14.97
CA ILE A 326 -11.96 -29.22 15.19
C ILE A 326 -11.24 -30.13 14.20
N GLU A 327 -10.90 -31.35 14.61
CA GLU A 327 -10.28 -32.32 13.68
C GLU A 327 -11.23 -32.62 12.49
N PRO A 328 -10.75 -32.59 11.24
CA PRO A 328 -11.58 -32.84 10.05
C PRO A 328 -12.36 -34.15 10.12
N SER A 329 -11.78 -35.19 10.74
CA SER A 329 -12.42 -36.50 10.90
C SER A 329 -13.66 -36.52 11.80
N ALA A 330 -13.84 -35.48 12.64
CA ALA A 330 -14.96 -35.38 13.58
C ALA A 330 -16.19 -34.69 12.97
N MET A 331 -16.06 -34.04 11.80
CA MET A 331 -17.17 -33.41 11.09
C MET A 331 -17.42 -34.08 9.73
N VAL A 332 -18.68 -34.41 9.44
CA VAL A 332 -19.11 -35.08 8.19
C VAL A 332 -18.78 -34.27 6.93
N VAL A 333 -18.59 -32.95 7.06
CA VAL A 333 -18.41 -32.01 5.94
C VAL A 333 -16.94 -31.64 5.68
N GLY A 334 -15.99 -32.21 6.46
CA GLY A 334 -14.67 -31.63 6.74
C GLY A 334 -13.79 -31.21 5.56
N ASP A 335 -13.74 -31.95 4.45
CA ASP A 335 -12.78 -31.67 3.36
C ASP A 335 -13.38 -30.84 2.20
N ASP A 336 -14.68 -30.99 1.90
CA ASP A 336 -15.35 -30.32 0.76
C ASP A 336 -16.21 -29.11 1.19
N PHE A 337 -16.21 -28.73 2.48
CA PHE A 337 -17.14 -27.73 3.01
C PHE A 337 -17.08 -26.38 2.28
N THR A 338 -15.89 -25.82 2.09
CA THR A 338 -15.71 -24.53 1.42
C THR A 338 -16.20 -24.60 -0.03
N LEU A 339 -15.89 -25.69 -0.73
CA LEU A 339 -16.34 -25.92 -2.11
C LEU A 339 -17.87 -26.00 -2.21
N LEU A 340 -18.49 -26.78 -1.31
CA LEU A 340 -19.96 -26.89 -1.23
C LEU A 340 -20.62 -25.55 -0.87
N LEU A 341 -20.03 -24.78 0.03
CA LEU A 341 -20.52 -23.44 0.40
C LEU A 341 -20.45 -22.47 -0.78
N VAL A 342 -19.33 -22.42 -1.49
CA VAL A 342 -19.16 -21.57 -2.68
C VAL A 342 -20.15 -21.96 -3.79
N ASN A 343 -20.31 -23.25 -4.07
CA ASN A 343 -21.29 -23.74 -5.05
C ASN A 343 -22.72 -23.39 -4.65
N SER A 344 -23.07 -23.51 -3.36
CA SER A 344 -24.37 -23.11 -2.83
C SER A 344 -24.59 -21.60 -2.97
N LEU A 345 -23.58 -20.77 -2.68
CA LEU A 345 -23.64 -19.32 -2.84
C LEU A 345 -23.83 -18.90 -4.32
N ASN A 346 -23.13 -19.55 -5.25
CA ASN A 346 -23.32 -19.36 -6.69
C ASN A 346 -24.76 -19.68 -7.12
N SER A 347 -25.33 -20.78 -6.59
CA SER A 347 -26.73 -21.15 -6.84
C SER A 347 -27.72 -20.16 -6.20
N LEU A 348 -27.46 -19.72 -4.97
CA LEU A 348 -28.35 -18.80 -4.24
C LEU A 348 -28.40 -17.43 -4.91
N ALA A 349 -27.25 -16.94 -5.41
CA ALA A 349 -27.14 -15.62 -6.02
C ALA A 349 -27.98 -15.48 -7.30
N THR A 350 -28.19 -16.56 -8.04
CA THR A 350 -29.01 -16.58 -9.26
C THR A 350 -30.50 -16.88 -8.99
N SER A 351 -30.84 -17.29 -7.77
CA SER A 351 -32.18 -17.72 -7.39
C SER A 351 -33.03 -16.59 -6.79
N THR A 352 -34.35 -16.77 -6.74
CA THR A 352 -35.29 -15.82 -6.12
C THR A 352 -35.35 -15.93 -4.59
N THR A 353 -34.34 -16.51 -3.94
CA THR A 353 -34.33 -16.73 -2.49
C THR A 353 -34.23 -15.42 -1.70
N PRO A 354 -34.74 -15.37 -0.45
CA PRO A 354 -34.58 -14.21 0.42
C PRO A 354 -33.10 -13.82 0.60
N LYS A 355 -32.78 -12.53 0.43
CA LYS A 355 -31.41 -11.98 0.61
C LYS A 355 -30.80 -12.30 1.98
N THR A 356 -31.62 -12.55 2.99
CA THR A 356 -31.20 -12.93 4.34
C THR A 356 -30.45 -14.26 4.39
N ILE A 357 -30.88 -15.25 3.62
CA ILE A 357 -30.24 -16.57 3.54
C ILE A 357 -28.87 -16.42 2.85
N TYR A 358 -28.84 -15.66 1.76
CA TYR A 358 -27.62 -15.34 1.04
C TYR A 358 -26.62 -14.60 1.93
N ASN A 359 -27.04 -13.51 2.59
CA ASN A 359 -26.16 -12.70 3.45
C ASN A 359 -25.60 -13.50 4.64
N ALA A 360 -26.42 -14.36 5.27
CA ALA A 360 -25.96 -15.23 6.35
C ALA A 360 -24.96 -16.29 5.86
N SER A 361 -25.17 -16.85 4.66
CA SER A 361 -24.24 -17.82 4.05
C SER A 361 -22.93 -17.15 3.62
N GLN A 362 -23.00 -15.92 3.10
CA GLN A 362 -21.82 -15.11 2.79
C GLN A 362 -21.03 -14.76 4.06
N ASN A 363 -21.71 -14.43 5.17
CA ASN A 363 -21.05 -14.18 6.45
C ASN A 363 -20.29 -15.42 6.93
N ALA A 364 -20.87 -16.62 6.79
CA ALA A 364 -20.17 -17.86 7.08
C ALA A 364 -18.90 -18.03 6.22
N LEU A 365 -18.95 -17.68 4.92
CA LEU A 365 -17.76 -17.68 4.07
C LEU A 365 -16.70 -16.68 4.57
N LYS A 366 -17.09 -15.44 4.91
CA LYS A 366 -16.15 -14.43 5.44
C LYS A 366 -15.41 -14.92 6.68
N ILE A 367 -16.12 -15.54 7.62
CA ILE A 367 -15.53 -16.10 8.85
C ILE A 367 -14.44 -17.15 8.53
N ILE A 368 -14.63 -17.95 7.47
CA ILE A 368 -13.66 -18.95 7.02
C ILE A 368 -12.46 -18.27 6.37
N LEU A 369 -12.70 -17.29 5.49
CA LEU A 369 -11.64 -16.58 4.75
C LEU A 369 -10.78 -15.68 5.63
N ASP A 370 -11.32 -15.09 6.71
CA ASP A 370 -10.57 -14.23 7.63
C ASP A 370 -9.50 -15.00 8.45
N ARG A 371 -9.61 -16.34 8.56
CA ARG A 371 -8.70 -17.18 9.35
C ARG A 371 -8.41 -18.51 8.65
N PRO A 372 -7.78 -18.51 7.48
CA PRO A 372 -7.52 -19.72 6.70
C PRO A 372 -6.49 -20.58 7.44
N THR A 373 -6.82 -21.84 7.74
CA THR A 373 -5.88 -22.80 8.33
C THR A 373 -5.34 -23.81 7.33
N TYR A 374 -5.80 -23.76 6.07
CA TYR A 374 -5.44 -24.67 4.98
C TYR A 374 -4.77 -23.93 3.81
N ALA A 375 -3.95 -24.64 3.04
CA ALA A 375 -3.35 -24.12 1.81
C ALA A 375 -4.42 -23.87 0.74
N PHE A 376 -4.24 -22.86 -0.11
CA PHE A 376 -5.20 -22.51 -1.15
C PHE A 376 -5.53 -23.71 -2.07
N ASP A 377 -6.82 -24.02 -2.23
CA ASP A 377 -7.28 -25.11 -3.10
C ASP A 377 -7.75 -24.54 -4.45
N SER A 378 -7.09 -24.97 -5.53
CA SER A 378 -7.43 -24.58 -6.90
C SER A 378 -8.88 -24.92 -7.29
N SER A 379 -9.45 -26.01 -6.76
CA SER A 379 -10.83 -26.41 -7.06
C SER A 379 -11.86 -25.44 -6.48
N VAL A 380 -11.59 -24.92 -5.28
CA VAL A 380 -12.38 -23.86 -4.64
C VAL A 380 -12.21 -22.54 -5.41
N GLY A 381 -10.98 -22.24 -5.84
CA GLY A 381 -10.68 -21.09 -6.70
C GLY A 381 -11.48 -21.10 -8.01
N ASP A 382 -11.50 -22.23 -8.72
CA ASP A 382 -12.27 -22.42 -9.95
C ASP A 382 -13.78 -22.24 -9.72
N ALA A 383 -14.31 -22.80 -8.62
CA ALA A 383 -15.72 -22.64 -8.28
C ALA A 383 -16.08 -21.19 -7.91
N ALA A 384 -15.22 -20.50 -7.15
CA ALA A 384 -15.44 -19.11 -6.74
C ALA A 384 -15.38 -18.14 -7.92
N LEU A 385 -14.51 -18.41 -8.90
CA LEU A 385 -14.34 -17.59 -10.11
C LEU A 385 -15.26 -18.00 -11.27
N MET A 386 -16.08 -19.04 -11.10
CA MET A 386 -17.07 -19.44 -12.10
C MET A 386 -17.97 -18.27 -12.58
N PRO A 387 -18.46 -17.36 -11.71
CA PRO A 387 -19.22 -16.18 -12.18
C PRO A 387 -18.43 -15.26 -13.10
N LEU A 388 -17.14 -15.05 -12.82
CA LEU A 388 -16.23 -14.25 -13.64
C LEU A 388 -16.02 -14.91 -15.01
N ARG A 389 -15.83 -16.23 -15.04
CA ARG A 389 -15.70 -16.99 -16.28
C ARG A 389 -16.99 -16.99 -17.11
N ASN A 390 -18.15 -17.15 -16.47
CA ASN A 390 -19.45 -17.12 -17.13
C ASN A 390 -19.74 -15.73 -17.73
N PHE A 391 -19.31 -14.66 -17.07
CA PHE A 391 -19.41 -13.30 -17.62
C PHE A 391 -18.72 -13.20 -18.99
N MET A 392 -17.53 -13.82 -19.15
CA MET A 392 -16.80 -13.81 -20.41
C MET A 392 -17.48 -14.62 -21.52
N THR A 393 -18.23 -15.68 -21.17
CA THR A 393 -18.90 -16.53 -22.16
C THR A 393 -20.31 -16.05 -22.53
N GLU A 394 -21.06 -15.48 -21.59
CA GLU A 394 -22.49 -15.17 -21.75
C GLU A 394 -22.78 -13.66 -21.74
N SER A 395 -21.80 -12.79 -21.48
CA SER A 395 -21.91 -11.33 -21.43
C SER A 395 -22.99 -10.77 -20.48
N ASN A 396 -23.48 -11.60 -19.57
CA ASN A 396 -24.51 -11.28 -18.59
C ASN A 396 -24.14 -11.92 -17.25
N GLY A 397 -23.44 -11.18 -16.41
CA GLY A 397 -23.10 -11.64 -15.06
C GLY A 397 -22.69 -10.46 -14.19
N ASN A 398 -23.36 -10.32 -13.05
CA ASN A 398 -22.83 -9.50 -11.96
C ASN A 398 -21.92 -10.39 -11.12
N LEU A 399 -20.73 -9.90 -10.78
CA LEU A 399 -19.98 -10.50 -9.68
C LEU A 399 -20.75 -10.27 -8.40
N TRP A 400 -20.83 -11.31 -7.59
CA TRP A 400 -21.55 -11.26 -6.33
C TRP A 400 -20.59 -10.92 -5.19
N PRO A 401 -21.11 -10.36 -4.08
CA PRO A 401 -20.27 -10.01 -2.93
C PRO A 401 -19.35 -11.15 -2.43
N HIS A 402 -19.82 -12.40 -2.45
CA HIS A 402 -18.99 -13.55 -2.04
C HIS A 402 -17.82 -13.83 -2.99
N THR A 403 -17.98 -13.56 -4.31
CA THR A 403 -16.89 -13.66 -5.29
C THR A 403 -15.83 -12.60 -5.02
N LEU A 404 -16.25 -11.37 -4.67
CA LEU A 404 -15.33 -10.29 -4.31
C LEU A 404 -14.57 -10.59 -3.01
N ASP A 405 -15.26 -11.13 -1.99
CA ASP A 405 -14.63 -11.56 -0.75
C ASP A 405 -13.55 -12.62 -1.01
N PHE A 406 -13.81 -13.56 -1.93
CA PHE A 406 -12.86 -14.59 -2.31
C PHE A 406 -11.69 -14.04 -3.14
N ILE A 407 -11.93 -13.10 -4.07
CA ILE A 407 -10.87 -12.38 -4.78
C ILE A 407 -9.97 -11.64 -3.78
N ASN A 408 -10.56 -10.97 -2.79
CA ASN A 408 -9.79 -10.29 -1.75
C ASN A 408 -8.86 -11.26 -0.99
N PHE A 409 -9.38 -12.43 -0.60
CA PHE A 409 -8.61 -13.50 0.02
C PHE A 409 -7.49 -14.04 -0.89
N MET A 410 -7.76 -14.23 -2.19
CA MET A 410 -6.72 -14.64 -3.14
C MET A 410 -5.60 -13.61 -3.26
N LEU A 411 -5.92 -12.32 -3.23
CA LEU A 411 -4.91 -11.25 -3.28
C LEU A 411 -4.09 -11.14 -1.98
N ASP A 412 -4.58 -11.67 -0.85
CA ASP A 412 -3.87 -11.69 0.43
C ASP A 412 -2.96 -12.92 0.62
N SER A 413 -3.05 -13.92 -0.26
CA SER A 413 -2.29 -15.18 -0.15
C SER A 413 -1.40 -15.42 -1.36
N ASP A 414 -0.14 -15.83 -1.13
CA ASP A 414 0.82 -16.07 -2.22
C ASP A 414 0.32 -17.14 -3.22
N ASP A 415 -0.21 -18.26 -2.70
CA ASP A 415 -0.79 -19.33 -3.53
C ASP A 415 -2.05 -18.87 -4.28
N GLY A 416 -2.86 -17.98 -3.69
CA GLY A 416 -4.04 -17.40 -4.30
C GLY A 416 -3.69 -16.41 -5.41
N LEU A 417 -2.69 -15.56 -5.19
CA LEU A 417 -2.21 -14.58 -6.16
C LEU A 417 -1.58 -15.27 -7.37
N THR A 418 -0.75 -16.29 -7.13
CA THR A 418 -0.17 -17.09 -8.21
C THR A 418 -1.25 -17.78 -9.02
N PHE A 419 -2.30 -18.33 -8.39
CA PHE A 419 -3.45 -18.86 -9.11
C PHE A 419 -4.18 -17.79 -9.93
N PHE A 420 -4.49 -16.64 -9.33
CA PHE A 420 -5.24 -15.55 -9.97
C PHE A 420 -4.50 -14.90 -11.16
N THR A 421 -3.16 -14.96 -11.14
CA THR A 421 -2.29 -14.46 -12.21
C THR A 421 -1.87 -15.56 -13.19
N SER A 422 -2.12 -16.83 -12.88
CA SER A 422 -1.86 -17.96 -13.78
C SER A 422 -2.94 -18.13 -14.85
N GLN A 423 -2.60 -18.81 -15.95
CA GLN A 423 -3.59 -19.20 -16.96
C GLN A 423 -4.51 -20.30 -16.41
N TYR A 424 -5.81 -20.27 -16.75
CA TYR A 424 -6.75 -21.32 -16.35
C TYR A 424 -6.25 -22.71 -16.80
N GLN A 425 -6.20 -23.66 -15.87
CA GLN A 425 -6.03 -25.07 -16.21
C GLN A 425 -7.36 -25.64 -16.70
N CYS A 426 -7.57 -25.73 -18.01
CA CYS A 426 -8.80 -26.30 -18.56
C CYS A 426 -8.89 -27.81 -18.31
N ILE A 427 -10.07 -28.28 -17.92
CA ILE A 427 -10.43 -29.71 -17.69
C ILE A 427 -10.28 -30.57 -18.97
N SER A 428 -10.01 -29.97 -20.13
CA SER A 428 -9.67 -30.69 -21.36
C SER A 428 -8.25 -30.33 -21.83
N PRO A 429 -7.35 -31.31 -22.09
CA PRO A 429 -5.94 -31.06 -22.40
C PRO A 429 -5.69 -30.53 -23.84
N ARG A 430 -6.65 -29.82 -24.46
CA ARG A 430 -6.53 -29.37 -25.86
C ARG A 430 -6.75 -27.89 -26.12
N GLU A 431 -7.24 -27.10 -25.17
CA GLU A 431 -7.37 -25.64 -25.34
C GLU A 431 -6.93 -24.94 -24.06
N VAL A 432 -5.76 -24.31 -24.12
CA VAL A 432 -5.29 -23.38 -23.07
C VAL A 432 -5.93 -22.03 -23.37
N SER A 433 -6.74 -21.53 -22.44
CA SER A 433 -7.21 -20.13 -22.47
C SER A 433 -5.99 -19.21 -22.39
N PRO A 434 -5.79 -18.25 -23.32
CA PRO A 434 -4.70 -17.28 -23.20
C PRO A 434 -4.94 -16.27 -22.07
N PHE A 435 -6.16 -16.20 -21.52
CA PHE A 435 -6.57 -15.22 -20.52
C PHE A 435 -6.41 -15.75 -19.10
N THR A 436 -5.96 -14.87 -18.21
CA THR A 436 -5.80 -15.09 -16.77
C THR A 436 -7.03 -14.54 -16.02
N PRO A 437 -7.36 -15.06 -14.83
CA PRO A 437 -8.44 -14.48 -14.03
C PRO A 437 -8.26 -12.99 -13.73
N ALA A 438 -7.02 -12.54 -13.52
CA ALA A 438 -6.70 -11.13 -13.38
C ALA A 438 -7.09 -10.31 -14.63
N SER A 439 -6.82 -10.81 -15.84
CA SER A 439 -7.24 -10.18 -17.09
C SER A 439 -8.76 -10.07 -17.18
N ASP A 440 -9.48 -11.16 -16.91
CA ASP A 440 -10.94 -11.18 -16.95
C ASP A 440 -11.56 -10.21 -15.93
N PHE A 441 -10.93 -10.07 -14.76
CA PHE A 441 -11.37 -9.14 -13.72
C PHE A 441 -11.21 -7.67 -14.14
N LEU A 442 -10.14 -7.33 -14.85
CA LEU A 442 -9.97 -6.01 -15.45
C LEU A 442 -10.99 -5.75 -16.56
N ASP A 443 -11.34 -6.75 -17.36
CA ASP A 443 -12.38 -6.65 -18.39
C ASP A 443 -13.78 -6.49 -17.78
N TYR A 444 -14.07 -7.19 -16.68
CA TYR A 444 -15.30 -6.99 -15.92
C TYR A 444 -15.39 -5.56 -15.36
N THR A 445 -14.32 -5.07 -14.74
CA THR A 445 -14.23 -3.70 -14.22
C THR A 445 -14.45 -2.66 -15.34
N SER A 446 -13.84 -2.90 -16.49
CA SER A 446 -14.00 -2.07 -17.69
C SER A 446 -15.45 -1.98 -18.15
N ASN A 447 -16.17 -3.11 -18.15
CA ASN A 447 -17.58 -3.15 -18.51
C ASN A 447 -18.47 -2.43 -17.49
N LEU A 448 -18.18 -2.55 -16.19
CA LEU A 448 -18.88 -1.78 -15.15
C LEU A 448 -18.75 -0.28 -15.37
N LEU A 449 -17.54 0.23 -15.63
CA LEU A 449 -17.30 1.66 -15.87
C LEU A 449 -18.02 2.21 -17.11
N ARG A 450 -18.33 1.35 -18.10
CA ARG A 450 -19.08 1.72 -19.31
C ARG A 450 -20.59 1.80 -19.10
N GLN A 451 -21.14 1.20 -18.03
CA GLN A 451 -22.58 1.23 -17.76
C GLN A 451 -23.09 2.66 -17.52
N PRO A 452 -24.37 3.00 -17.78
CA PRO A 452 -24.95 4.31 -17.43
C PRO A 452 -24.89 4.60 -15.91
N ILE A 453 -24.61 5.84 -15.48
CA ILE A 453 -24.47 6.19 -14.03
C ILE A 453 -25.76 5.84 -13.28
N ALA A 454 -26.92 6.04 -13.91
CA ALA A 454 -28.22 5.73 -13.31
C ALA A 454 -28.47 4.22 -13.05
N LEU A 455 -27.70 3.33 -13.67
CA LEU A 455 -27.81 1.87 -13.50
C LEU A 455 -26.67 1.28 -12.68
N MET A 456 -25.64 2.09 -12.37
CA MET A 456 -24.48 1.63 -11.60
C MET A 456 -24.85 1.47 -10.13
N ASN A 457 -24.52 0.31 -9.56
CA ASN A 457 -24.40 0.18 -8.12
C ASN A 457 -23.05 0.77 -7.69
N VAL A 458 -23.07 1.99 -7.15
CA VAL A 458 -21.87 2.75 -6.79
C VAL A 458 -21.00 1.98 -5.79
N ASP A 459 -21.60 1.40 -4.75
CA ASP A 459 -20.87 0.68 -3.71
C ASP A 459 -20.14 -0.55 -4.28
N HIS A 460 -20.79 -1.27 -5.19
CA HIS A 460 -20.18 -2.41 -5.88
C HIS A 460 -19.00 -1.98 -6.76
N VAL A 461 -19.15 -0.89 -7.53
CA VAL A 461 -18.08 -0.38 -8.38
C VAL A 461 -16.88 0.09 -7.56
N VAL A 462 -17.12 0.78 -6.43
CA VAL A 462 -16.06 1.22 -5.52
C VAL A 462 -15.31 0.02 -4.92
N GLN A 463 -16.03 -1.03 -4.49
CA GLN A 463 -15.40 -2.25 -3.98
C GLN A 463 -14.55 -2.96 -5.04
N VAL A 464 -15.04 -3.05 -6.28
CA VAL A 464 -14.29 -3.65 -7.39
C VAL A 464 -13.04 -2.83 -7.71
N LEU A 465 -13.15 -1.50 -7.78
CA LEU A 465 -12.01 -0.61 -8.00
C LEU A 465 -10.96 -0.73 -6.90
N ALA A 466 -11.38 -0.80 -5.62
CA ALA A 466 -10.47 -1.02 -4.50
C ALA A 466 -9.68 -2.35 -4.63
N LEU A 467 -10.34 -3.42 -5.08
CA LEU A 467 -9.67 -4.71 -5.35
C LEU A 467 -8.73 -4.63 -6.56
N VAL A 468 -9.06 -3.86 -7.60
CA VAL A 468 -8.13 -3.58 -8.70
C VAL A 468 -6.91 -2.81 -8.17
N GLY A 469 -7.11 -1.77 -7.36
CA GLY A 469 -6.01 -1.05 -6.72
C GLY A 469 -5.10 -1.97 -5.89
N LYS A 470 -5.71 -2.89 -5.13
CA LYS A 470 -4.99 -3.92 -4.37
C LYS A 470 -4.20 -4.88 -5.28
N LEU A 471 -4.79 -5.35 -6.38
CA LEU A 471 -4.10 -6.19 -7.37
C LEU A 471 -2.80 -5.51 -7.84
N PHE A 472 -2.84 -4.22 -8.21
CA PHE A 472 -1.64 -3.50 -8.64
C PHE A 472 -0.59 -3.26 -7.55
N SER A 473 -0.99 -3.32 -6.27
CA SER A 473 -0.06 -3.20 -5.13
C SER A 473 0.71 -4.49 -4.81
N VAL A 474 0.11 -5.66 -5.10
CA VAL A 474 0.71 -6.97 -4.78
C VAL A 474 1.28 -7.67 -6.02
N LEU A 475 0.96 -7.19 -7.23
CA LEU A 475 1.40 -7.81 -8.48
C LEU A 475 2.94 -7.85 -8.61
N GLU A 476 3.48 -9.02 -8.97
CA GLU A 476 4.93 -9.18 -9.21
C GLU A 476 5.34 -8.99 -10.68
N ASN A 477 4.42 -9.24 -11.61
CA ASN A 477 4.70 -9.24 -13.05
C ASN A 477 3.66 -8.44 -13.84
N PHE A 478 4.04 -7.22 -14.22
CA PHE A 478 3.19 -6.29 -14.97
C PHE A 478 2.81 -6.79 -16.38
N ASN A 479 3.61 -7.65 -17.00
CA ASN A 479 3.36 -8.09 -18.38
C ASN A 479 2.02 -8.83 -18.54
N ILE A 480 1.52 -9.48 -17.49
CA ILE A 480 0.26 -10.23 -17.49
C ILE A 480 -0.93 -9.30 -17.74
N ILE A 481 -0.87 -8.09 -17.20
CA ILE A 481 -1.98 -7.12 -17.21
C ILE A 481 -1.75 -5.95 -18.18
N GLN A 482 -0.57 -5.85 -18.79
CA GLN A 482 -0.21 -4.76 -19.70
C GLN A 482 -1.16 -4.65 -20.91
N GLU A 483 -1.51 -5.77 -21.55
CA GLU A 483 -2.45 -5.78 -22.68
C GLU A 483 -3.89 -5.44 -22.26
N PRO A 484 -4.48 -6.09 -21.23
CA PRO A 484 -5.80 -5.71 -20.72
C PRO A 484 -5.88 -4.24 -20.29
N LEU A 485 -4.88 -3.75 -19.55
CA LEU A 485 -4.84 -2.37 -19.09
C LEU A 485 -4.91 -1.37 -20.26
N ARG A 486 -4.09 -1.61 -21.30
CA ARG A 486 -4.05 -0.79 -22.52
C ARG A 486 -5.35 -0.89 -23.32
N ASN A 487 -5.90 -2.08 -23.49
CA ASN A 487 -6.97 -2.30 -24.48
C ASN A 487 -8.38 -2.21 -23.90
N THR A 488 -8.55 -2.38 -22.58
CA THR A 488 -9.88 -2.45 -21.94
C THR A 488 -10.04 -1.42 -20.82
N LEU A 489 -9.18 -1.41 -19.79
CA LEU A 489 -9.38 -0.59 -18.60
C LEU A 489 -9.24 0.92 -18.86
N TYR A 490 -8.10 1.38 -19.38
CA TYR A 490 -7.91 2.81 -19.64
C TYR A 490 -8.92 3.40 -20.64
N PRO A 491 -9.24 2.74 -21.77
CA PRO A 491 -10.34 3.21 -22.64
C PRO A 491 -11.67 3.36 -21.91
N SER A 492 -11.95 2.50 -20.93
CA SER A 492 -13.19 2.52 -20.17
C SER A 492 -13.22 3.65 -19.13
N MET A 493 -12.08 3.93 -18.50
CA MET A 493 -11.90 5.11 -17.64
C MET A 493 -12.02 6.42 -18.44
N GLU A 494 -11.41 6.47 -19.64
CA GLU A 494 -11.53 7.61 -20.56
C GLU A 494 -12.98 7.85 -20.97
N TYR A 495 -13.71 6.78 -21.29
CA TYR A 495 -15.14 6.84 -21.57
C TYR A 495 -15.94 7.33 -20.36
N PHE A 496 -15.59 6.87 -19.16
CA PHE A 496 -16.24 7.27 -17.91
C PHE A 496 -16.05 8.76 -17.62
N TYR A 497 -14.84 9.30 -17.71
CA TYR A 497 -14.58 10.73 -17.51
C TYR A 497 -15.30 11.60 -18.55
N ASN A 498 -15.33 11.18 -19.82
CA ASN A 498 -16.11 11.83 -20.88
C ASN A 498 -17.62 11.89 -20.57
N LYS A 499 -18.11 10.93 -19.78
CA LYS A 499 -19.51 10.83 -19.37
C LYS A 499 -19.79 11.67 -18.13
N ILE A 500 -18.91 11.66 -17.11
CA ILE A 500 -19.06 12.53 -15.94
C ILE A 500 -19.12 14.00 -16.36
N GLN A 501 -18.23 14.46 -17.24
CA GLN A 501 -18.23 15.86 -17.71
C GLN A 501 -19.58 16.30 -18.32
N LYS A 502 -20.38 15.36 -18.85
CA LYS A 502 -21.68 15.64 -19.47
C LYS A 502 -22.87 15.53 -18.51
N TYR A 503 -22.74 14.77 -17.41
CA TYR A 503 -23.87 14.39 -16.55
C TYR A 503 -23.64 14.66 -15.04
N SER A 504 -22.53 15.30 -14.65
CA SER A 504 -22.08 15.49 -13.26
C SER A 504 -23.14 16.11 -12.33
N ILE A 505 -23.88 17.11 -12.80
CA ILE A 505 -24.83 17.89 -11.98
C ILE A 505 -25.98 17.03 -11.40
N ARG A 506 -26.39 15.95 -12.08
CA ARG A 506 -27.55 15.15 -11.66
C ARG A 506 -27.22 14.09 -10.61
N HIS A 507 -25.95 13.69 -10.53
CA HIS A 507 -25.48 12.58 -9.70
C HIS A 507 -24.18 12.97 -8.96
N GLU A 508 -24.13 14.18 -8.41
CA GLU A 508 -22.89 14.79 -7.89
C GLU A 508 -22.19 13.91 -6.84
N ASN A 509 -22.89 13.48 -5.78
CA ASN A 509 -22.30 12.65 -4.72
C ASN A 509 -21.78 11.31 -5.25
N SER A 510 -22.53 10.64 -6.12
CA SER A 510 -22.12 9.37 -6.74
C SER A 510 -20.91 9.55 -7.66
N CYS A 511 -20.86 10.64 -8.42
CA CYS A 511 -19.73 10.97 -9.28
C CYS A 511 -18.46 11.27 -8.47
N GLN A 512 -18.57 11.99 -7.35
CA GLN A 512 -17.43 12.29 -6.47
C GLN A 512 -16.85 11.02 -5.84
N LEU A 513 -17.69 10.13 -5.32
CA LEU A 513 -17.25 8.85 -4.77
C LEU A 513 -16.55 7.97 -5.82
N LEU A 514 -17.12 7.88 -7.02
CA LEU A 514 -16.54 7.12 -8.12
C LEU A 514 -15.24 7.74 -8.63
N ASP A 515 -15.17 9.06 -8.75
CA ASP A 515 -13.95 9.77 -9.15
C ASP A 515 -12.82 9.53 -8.14
N SER A 516 -13.10 9.68 -6.84
CA SER A 516 -12.13 9.37 -5.78
C SER A 516 -11.63 7.93 -5.86
N ALA A 517 -12.52 6.96 -6.07
CA ALA A 517 -12.15 5.54 -6.18
C ALA A 517 -11.31 5.26 -7.45
N ILE A 518 -11.63 5.90 -8.58
CA ILE A 518 -10.87 5.78 -9.82
C ILE A 518 -9.49 6.43 -9.65
N GLN A 519 -9.39 7.60 -9.04
CA GLN A 519 -8.13 8.28 -8.78
C GLN A 519 -7.22 7.45 -7.87
N GLU A 520 -7.75 6.90 -6.77
CA GLU A 520 -6.99 6.01 -5.87
C GLU A 520 -6.48 4.77 -6.60
N THR A 521 -7.34 4.15 -7.42
CA THR A 521 -6.95 3.00 -8.25
C THR A 521 -5.89 3.38 -9.27
N LEU A 522 -6.06 4.51 -9.95
CA LEU A 522 -5.11 5.02 -10.94
C LEU A 522 -3.75 5.33 -10.32
N LEU A 523 -3.69 5.88 -9.11
CA LEU A 523 -2.44 6.13 -8.39
C LEU A 523 -1.63 4.84 -8.18
N LYS A 524 -2.30 3.72 -7.82
CA LYS A 524 -1.64 2.40 -7.73
C LYS A 524 -1.15 1.90 -9.09
N ILE A 525 -1.89 2.17 -10.16
CA ILE A 525 -1.51 1.75 -11.52
C ILE A 525 -0.32 2.54 -12.04
N VAL A 526 -0.33 3.88 -11.91
CA VAL A 526 0.73 4.77 -12.43
C VAL A 526 2.00 4.75 -11.60
N ALA A 527 1.97 4.15 -10.41
CA ALA A 527 3.18 3.80 -9.67
C ALA A 527 4.08 2.82 -10.45
N TRP A 528 3.54 2.11 -11.44
CA TRP A 528 4.30 1.31 -12.39
C TRP A 528 4.74 2.16 -13.60
N PRO A 529 6.02 2.12 -14.01
CA PRO A 529 6.53 2.94 -15.10
C PRO A 529 5.75 2.77 -16.42
N LEU A 530 5.49 1.54 -16.85
CA LEU A 530 4.70 1.31 -18.07
C LEU A 530 3.22 1.63 -17.88
N GLY A 531 2.67 1.53 -16.67
CA GLY A 531 1.32 1.98 -16.36
C GLY A 531 1.18 3.47 -16.67
N LEU A 532 2.08 4.29 -16.12
CA LEU A 532 2.14 5.73 -16.38
C LEU A 532 2.32 6.04 -17.88
N GLN A 533 3.23 5.36 -18.57
CA GLN A 533 3.43 5.60 -20.01
C GLN A 533 2.19 5.22 -20.83
N LEU A 534 1.53 4.10 -20.54
CA LEU A 534 0.35 3.65 -21.28
C LEU A 534 -0.85 4.59 -21.10
N LEU A 535 -0.97 5.22 -19.93
CA LEU A 535 -2.00 6.21 -19.65
C LEU A 535 -1.92 7.43 -20.60
N MET A 536 -0.74 7.75 -21.16
CA MET A 536 -0.56 8.88 -22.08
C MET A 536 -1.42 8.81 -23.35
N LYS A 537 -1.86 7.61 -23.73
CA LYS A 537 -2.76 7.44 -24.88
C LYS A 537 -4.17 7.96 -24.58
N TYR A 538 -4.52 8.18 -23.31
CA TYR A 538 -5.83 8.58 -22.82
C TYR A 538 -5.73 9.92 -22.11
N GLN A 539 -5.70 10.99 -22.91
CA GLN A 539 -5.39 12.33 -22.45
C GLN A 539 -6.34 12.83 -21.36
N LEU A 540 -7.67 12.60 -21.48
CA LEU A 540 -8.61 13.10 -20.48
C LEU A 540 -8.38 12.44 -19.12
N THR A 541 -8.27 11.11 -19.09
CA THR A 541 -8.02 10.35 -17.84
C THR A 541 -6.72 10.81 -17.17
N PHE A 542 -5.68 11.03 -17.95
CA PHE A 542 -4.41 11.54 -17.45
C PHE A 542 -4.54 12.95 -16.85
N GLU A 543 -5.19 13.87 -17.57
CA GLU A 543 -5.37 15.24 -17.09
C GLU A 543 -6.25 15.33 -15.85
N GLU A 544 -7.33 14.54 -15.77
CA GLU A 544 -8.20 14.48 -14.59
C GLU A 544 -7.46 13.90 -13.37
N LEU A 545 -6.59 12.90 -13.56
CA LEU A 545 -5.75 12.39 -12.48
C LEU A 545 -4.80 13.47 -11.94
N ILE A 546 -4.17 14.26 -12.83
CA ILE A 546 -3.32 15.39 -12.41
C ILE A 546 -4.16 16.41 -11.62
N ARG A 547 -5.32 16.82 -12.13
CA ARG A 547 -6.21 17.77 -11.44
C ARG A 547 -6.65 17.24 -10.06
N GLY A 548 -7.01 15.96 -10.00
CA GLY A 548 -7.39 15.25 -8.77
C GLY A 548 -6.26 15.19 -7.73
N CYS A 549 -5.00 15.10 -8.17
CA CYS A 549 -3.84 15.06 -7.28
C CYS A 549 -3.36 16.43 -6.80
N ILE A 550 -3.52 17.48 -7.63
CA ILE A 550 -3.04 18.83 -7.30
C ILE A 550 -3.78 19.42 -6.10
N ASN A 551 -5.10 19.24 -5.99
CA ASN A 551 -5.87 19.83 -4.89
C ASN A 551 -5.50 19.23 -3.51
N PRO A 552 -5.45 17.90 -3.31
CA PRO A 552 -4.90 17.31 -2.09
C PRO A 552 -3.47 17.75 -1.81
N PHE A 553 -2.60 17.80 -2.83
CA PHE A 553 -1.21 18.22 -2.67
C PHE A 553 -1.08 19.66 -2.16
N ARG A 554 -1.96 20.58 -2.61
CA ARG A 554 -2.03 21.97 -2.10
C ARG A 554 -2.33 22.06 -0.60
N HIS A 555 -3.05 21.08 -0.05
CA HIS A 555 -3.47 21.06 1.35
C HIS A 555 -2.60 20.17 2.24
N SER A 556 -1.99 19.13 1.66
CA SER A 556 -1.12 18.22 2.38
C SER A 556 -0.15 17.51 1.43
N TRP A 557 1.12 17.59 1.76
CA TRP A 557 2.22 16.79 1.22
C TRP A 557 2.50 15.51 2.02
N SER A 558 1.49 14.96 2.68
CA SER A 558 1.63 13.69 3.41
C SER A 558 1.55 12.45 2.52
N SER A 559 0.93 12.58 1.33
CA SER A 559 0.77 11.46 0.42
C SER A 559 1.99 11.28 -0.48
N ASN A 560 2.82 10.32 -0.10
CA ASN A 560 3.98 9.88 -0.87
C ASN A 560 3.63 9.41 -2.30
N GLU A 561 2.47 8.80 -2.48
CA GLU A 561 1.99 8.37 -3.81
C GLU A 561 1.69 9.55 -4.72
N ILE A 562 1.05 10.60 -4.18
CA ILE A 562 0.76 11.82 -4.93
C ILE A 562 2.07 12.54 -5.30
N ILE A 563 3.02 12.64 -4.37
CA ILE A 563 4.32 13.29 -4.63
C ILE A 563 5.11 12.53 -5.71
N SER A 564 5.17 11.20 -5.59
CA SER A 564 5.81 10.33 -6.58
C SER A 564 5.18 10.47 -7.98
N PHE A 565 3.86 10.52 -8.05
CA PHE A 565 3.15 10.75 -9.31
C PHE A 565 3.45 12.14 -9.88
N ILE A 566 3.30 13.22 -9.09
CA ILE A 566 3.54 14.60 -9.52
C ILE A 566 4.96 14.80 -10.03
N SER A 567 5.96 14.22 -9.36
CA SER A 567 7.37 14.28 -9.79
C SER A 567 7.60 13.59 -11.15
N SER A 568 6.80 12.58 -11.50
CA SER A 568 6.97 11.78 -12.71
C SER A 568 6.18 12.31 -13.92
N VAL A 569 5.06 13.00 -13.70
CA VAL A 569 4.13 13.49 -14.74
C VAL A 569 4.82 14.35 -15.82
N SER A 570 5.77 15.18 -15.43
CA SER A 570 6.46 16.13 -16.33
C SER A 570 7.46 15.48 -17.29
N HIS A 571 7.66 14.16 -17.24
CA HIS A 571 8.38 13.43 -18.30
C HIS A 571 7.64 13.51 -19.65
N PHE A 572 6.33 13.74 -19.62
CA PHE A 572 5.48 13.82 -20.81
C PHE A 572 5.04 15.26 -21.07
N ASN A 573 5.10 15.69 -22.33
CA ASN A 573 4.77 17.07 -22.74
C ASN A 573 3.34 17.50 -22.35
N ALA A 574 2.36 16.60 -22.43
CA ALA A 574 0.99 16.88 -21.99
C ALA A 574 0.92 17.19 -20.49
N GLY A 575 1.65 16.41 -19.69
CA GLY A 575 1.77 16.60 -18.25
C GLY A 575 2.49 17.90 -17.91
N SER A 576 3.61 18.19 -18.59
CA SER A 576 4.36 19.44 -18.39
C SER A 576 3.50 20.69 -18.64
N LYS A 577 2.71 20.71 -19.72
CA LYS A 577 1.83 21.83 -20.05
C LYS A 577 0.74 22.04 -18.99
N LEU A 578 0.03 20.97 -18.62
CA LEU A 578 -1.02 21.06 -17.62
C LEU A 578 -0.47 21.46 -16.24
N MET A 579 0.69 20.92 -15.87
CA MET A 579 1.35 21.29 -14.61
C MET A 579 1.78 22.76 -14.62
N ALA A 580 2.30 23.29 -15.72
CA ALA A 580 2.63 24.71 -15.84
C ALA A 580 1.42 25.62 -15.59
N ASP A 581 0.22 25.19 -15.99
CA ASP A 581 -1.03 25.92 -15.73
C ASP A 581 -1.53 25.79 -14.27
N LEU A 582 -1.27 24.66 -13.60
CA LEU A 582 -1.84 24.33 -12.29
C LEU A 582 -0.93 24.63 -11.09
N VAL A 583 0.39 24.59 -11.27
CA VAL A 583 1.39 24.67 -10.20
C VAL A 583 1.64 26.06 -9.62
N PRO A 584 1.57 27.19 -10.36
CA PRO A 584 1.96 28.51 -9.83
C PRO A 584 1.29 28.93 -8.51
N HIS A 585 0.10 28.40 -8.19
CA HIS A 585 -0.63 28.65 -6.93
C HIS A 585 -0.51 27.54 -5.87
N THR A 586 0.31 26.52 -6.12
CA THR A 586 0.37 25.30 -5.31
C THR A 586 1.48 25.35 -4.25
N VAL A 587 2.57 26.07 -4.53
CA VAL A 587 3.75 26.18 -3.65
C VAL A 587 3.56 27.20 -2.53
N SER A 588 2.68 28.18 -2.70
CA SER A 588 2.53 29.29 -1.73
C SER A 588 2.10 28.81 -0.35
N MET A 589 1.13 27.88 -0.27
CA MET A 589 0.68 27.30 1.00
C MET A 589 1.79 26.50 1.70
N LEU A 590 2.67 25.84 0.93
CA LEU A 590 3.81 25.09 1.47
C LEU A 590 4.85 26.04 2.06
N LEU A 591 5.10 27.16 1.39
CA LEU A 591 6.01 28.18 1.88
C LEU A 591 5.42 28.90 3.09
N ASP A 592 4.11 29.10 3.18
CA ASP A 592 3.45 29.67 4.37
C ASP A 592 3.71 28.82 5.63
N GLU A 593 3.68 27.48 5.52
CA GLU A 593 4.03 26.58 6.63
C GLU A 593 5.50 26.71 7.05
N ILE A 594 6.41 26.92 6.09
CA ILE A 594 7.84 27.16 6.38
C ILE A 594 8.04 28.55 7.02
N ASN A 595 7.35 29.56 6.51
CA ASN A 595 7.37 30.93 7.02
C ASN A 595 6.94 30.95 8.50
N ASP A 596 5.84 30.26 8.83
CA ASP A 596 5.34 30.11 10.19
C ASP A 596 6.32 29.40 11.14
N ASN A 597 7.16 28.49 10.64
CA ASN A 597 8.16 27.78 11.43
C ASN A 597 9.42 28.64 11.65
N ILE A 598 9.88 29.37 10.63
CA ILE A 598 10.98 30.35 10.76
C ILE A 598 10.62 31.41 11.80
N ASP A 599 9.40 31.93 11.79
CA ASP A 599 8.98 32.97 12.72
C ASP A 599 8.90 32.50 14.19
N LYS A 600 8.84 31.18 14.43
CA LYS A 600 8.74 30.57 15.77
C LYS A 600 10.10 30.16 16.35
N GLU A 601 11.10 29.88 15.52
CA GLU A 601 12.38 29.32 15.95
C GLU A 601 13.50 30.39 15.98
N GLU A 602 14.12 30.60 17.14
CA GLU A 602 15.20 31.59 17.31
C GLU A 602 16.59 31.09 16.86
N ASN A 603 16.75 29.78 16.59
CA ASN A 603 18.05 29.14 16.34
C ASN A 603 18.07 28.32 15.04
N LEU A 604 19.10 28.53 14.22
CA LEU A 604 19.26 27.91 12.89
C LEU A 604 19.52 26.40 12.93
N ALA A 605 20.14 25.89 14.00
CA ALA A 605 20.39 24.46 14.16
C ALA A 605 19.08 23.67 14.33
N ASP A 606 18.12 24.23 15.07
CA ASP A 606 16.83 23.60 15.35
C ASP A 606 15.96 23.53 14.07
N LEU A 607 16.10 24.51 13.17
CA LEU A 607 15.42 24.53 11.86
C LEU A 607 15.81 23.36 10.94
N ARG A 608 17.04 22.83 11.04
CA ARG A 608 17.48 21.67 10.24
C ARG A 608 16.81 20.37 10.68
N ASP A 609 16.58 20.25 11.98
CA ASP A 609 16.00 19.07 12.61
C ASP A 609 14.47 19.12 12.66
N CYS A 610 13.87 20.23 12.23
CA CYS A 610 12.42 20.40 12.11
C CYS A 610 11.84 19.46 11.04
N GLU A 611 10.90 18.60 11.46
CA GLU A 611 10.27 17.57 10.60
C GLU A 611 9.61 18.16 9.34
N HIS A 612 8.95 19.33 9.47
CA HIS A 612 8.31 20.01 8.35
C HIS A 612 9.32 20.52 7.32
N ILE A 613 10.48 21.03 7.76
CA ILE A 613 11.55 21.50 6.89
C ILE A 613 12.24 20.30 6.23
N GLN A 614 12.54 19.23 6.97
CA GLN A 614 13.12 18.02 6.39
C GLN A 614 12.21 17.42 5.31
N LYS A 615 10.90 17.40 5.56
CA LYS A 615 9.91 16.95 4.57
C LYS A 615 9.82 17.87 3.36
N PHE A 616 9.91 19.20 3.54
CA PHE A 616 10.00 20.15 2.43
C PHE A 616 11.21 19.87 1.54
N ILE A 617 12.38 19.76 2.15
CA ILE A 617 13.65 19.50 1.47
C ILE A 617 13.57 18.16 0.72
N HIS A 618 12.95 17.16 1.33
CA HIS A 618 12.74 15.87 0.71
C HIS A 618 11.79 15.92 -0.51
N VAL A 619 10.64 16.59 -0.40
CA VAL A 619 9.73 16.78 -1.55
C VAL A 619 10.42 17.53 -2.69
N LEU A 620 11.22 18.55 -2.38
CA LEU A 620 12.00 19.30 -3.35
C LEU A 620 13.04 18.42 -4.06
N SER A 621 13.72 17.55 -3.32
CA SER A 621 14.64 16.54 -3.84
C SER A 621 13.93 15.58 -4.80
N LEU A 622 12.73 15.09 -4.46
CA LEU A 622 11.93 14.24 -5.36
C LEU A 622 11.52 14.96 -6.64
N PHE A 623 11.14 16.24 -6.58
CA PHE A 623 10.89 17.04 -7.79
C PHE A 623 12.15 17.26 -8.62
N SER A 624 13.31 17.38 -7.98
CA SER A 624 14.60 17.51 -8.68
C SER A 624 14.98 16.25 -9.48
N LEU A 625 14.43 15.07 -9.16
CA LEU A 625 14.66 13.85 -9.96
C LEU A 625 14.18 14.00 -11.41
N ASN A 626 13.20 14.88 -11.64
CA ASN A 626 12.70 15.24 -12.96
C ASN A 626 12.94 16.72 -13.25
N THR A 627 14.00 17.03 -14.01
CA THR A 627 14.38 18.39 -14.42
C THR A 627 13.20 19.22 -14.92
N LYS A 628 12.31 18.65 -15.76
CA LYS A 628 11.14 19.36 -16.30
C LYS A 628 10.12 19.69 -15.21
N CYS A 629 9.92 18.78 -14.25
CA CYS A 629 9.07 19.02 -13.07
C CYS A 629 9.62 20.19 -12.26
N PHE A 630 10.92 20.13 -11.91
CA PHE A 630 11.58 21.20 -11.16
C PHE A 630 11.44 22.57 -11.84
N PHE A 631 11.65 22.65 -13.16
CA PHE A 631 11.51 23.92 -13.91
C PHE A 631 10.10 24.50 -13.85
N ILE A 632 9.06 23.67 -13.85
CA ILE A 632 7.67 24.11 -13.73
C ILE A 632 7.42 24.74 -12.36
N PHE A 633 7.93 24.11 -11.29
CA PHE A 633 7.83 24.65 -9.93
C PHE A 633 8.68 25.92 -9.71
N MET A 634 9.61 26.23 -10.60
CA MET A 634 10.44 27.45 -10.61
C MET A 634 9.82 28.62 -11.39
N MET A 635 8.68 28.44 -12.08
CA MET A 635 8.04 29.52 -12.83
C MET A 635 7.51 30.62 -11.90
N GLU A 636 7.77 31.89 -12.23
CA GLU A 636 7.30 33.07 -11.51
C GLU A 636 6.14 33.72 -12.28
N GLU A 637 5.10 34.21 -11.57
CA GLU A 637 4.05 35.04 -12.18
C GLU A 637 4.42 36.53 -12.12
N ASP A 638 3.98 37.30 -13.13
CA ASP A 638 4.12 38.76 -13.25
C ASP A 638 3.28 39.57 -12.21
N SER A 639 2.86 39.00 -11.08
CA SER A 639 2.05 39.73 -10.10
C SER A 639 2.89 40.74 -9.30
N THR A 640 2.86 41.99 -9.77
CA THR A 640 3.61 43.16 -9.30
C THR A 640 3.13 43.74 -7.96
N GLU A 641 2.95 42.94 -6.93
CA GLU A 641 2.76 43.46 -5.56
C GLU A 641 3.66 42.72 -4.56
N ASP A 642 4.96 43.08 -4.58
CA ASP A 642 5.94 42.89 -3.49
C ASP A 642 5.45 43.56 -2.19
N THR A 643 4.38 43.03 -1.60
CA THR A 643 3.75 43.60 -0.40
C THR A 643 3.99 42.75 0.85
N ALA A 644 4.56 41.55 0.74
CA ALA A 644 4.94 40.70 1.86
C ALA A 644 6.39 40.24 1.68
N GLY A 645 7.26 40.47 2.68
CA GLY A 645 8.67 40.07 2.65
C GLY A 645 8.94 38.56 2.74
N TYR A 646 7.93 37.72 2.44
CA TYR A 646 7.98 36.25 2.50
C TYR A 646 7.99 35.66 1.09
N PRO A 647 8.77 34.58 0.84
CA PRO A 647 8.78 33.90 -0.46
C PRO A 647 7.44 33.21 -0.73
N ARG A 648 6.87 33.41 -1.91
CA ARG A 648 5.60 32.80 -2.36
C ARG A 648 5.76 31.71 -3.42
N ASN A 649 6.95 31.59 -4.01
CA ASN A 649 7.32 30.53 -4.93
C ASN A 649 8.79 30.13 -4.75
N LEU A 650 9.20 29.01 -5.37
CA LEU A 650 10.58 28.52 -5.26
C LEU A 650 11.58 29.52 -5.84
N GLY A 651 11.25 30.21 -6.94
CA GLY A 651 12.12 31.23 -7.55
C GLY A 651 12.49 32.36 -6.58
N GLN A 652 11.52 32.83 -5.80
CA GLN A 652 11.73 33.81 -4.73
C GLN A 652 12.55 33.21 -3.58
N LEU A 653 12.24 31.99 -3.14
CA LEU A 653 13.02 31.30 -2.10
C LEU A 653 14.50 31.18 -2.51
N PHE A 654 14.80 30.64 -3.69
CA PHE A 654 16.19 30.51 -4.16
C PHE A 654 16.90 31.87 -4.29
N LYS A 655 16.20 32.97 -4.59
CA LYS A 655 16.78 34.32 -4.59
C LYS A 655 17.28 34.75 -3.20
N HIS A 656 16.67 34.24 -2.12
CA HIS A 656 17.16 34.48 -0.76
C HIS A 656 18.49 33.77 -0.46
N SER A 657 18.88 32.74 -1.22
CA SER A 657 20.21 32.11 -1.09
C SER A 657 21.36 33.07 -1.45
N ILE A 658 21.09 34.11 -2.23
CA ILE A 658 22.07 35.14 -2.65
C ILE A 658 21.80 36.52 -2.05
N THR A 659 20.82 36.64 -1.15
CA THR A 659 20.45 37.91 -0.53
C THR A 659 21.09 38.04 0.85
N ILE A 660 21.81 39.15 1.08
CA ILE A 660 22.45 39.48 2.36
C ILE A 660 21.36 39.71 3.44
N ASP A 661 21.58 39.17 4.64
CA ASP A 661 20.72 39.35 5.83
C ASP A 661 19.26 38.89 5.70
N SER A 662 18.97 37.95 4.78
CA SER A 662 17.63 37.39 4.67
C SER A 662 17.35 36.33 5.76
N PRO A 663 16.18 36.34 6.42
CA PRO A 663 15.80 35.28 7.36
C PRO A 663 15.63 33.92 6.67
N PHE A 664 15.39 33.90 5.35
CA PHE A 664 15.26 32.68 4.55
C PHE A 664 16.60 32.17 4.00
N HIS A 665 17.72 32.88 4.24
CA HIS A 665 19.01 32.56 3.63
C HIS A 665 19.44 31.11 3.88
N TYR A 666 19.35 30.66 5.14
CA TYR A 666 19.74 29.31 5.54
C TYR A 666 18.88 28.22 4.87
N ILE A 667 17.56 28.31 4.94
CA ILE A 667 16.66 27.33 4.29
C ILE A 667 16.87 27.33 2.77
N SER A 668 17.13 28.49 2.18
CA SER A 668 17.37 28.62 0.73
C SER A 668 18.69 27.95 0.33
N LEU A 669 19.75 28.08 1.15
CA LEU A 669 21.01 27.36 0.95
C LEU A 669 20.84 25.85 1.13
N LEU A 670 20.08 25.41 2.14
CA LEU A 670 19.79 23.99 2.36
C LEU A 670 19.01 23.38 1.18
N SER A 671 18.00 24.11 0.70
CA SER A 671 17.21 23.75 -0.49
C SER A 671 18.10 23.64 -1.73
N LEU A 672 19.02 24.60 -1.90
CA LEU A 672 19.97 24.63 -3.01
C LEU A 672 20.97 23.48 -2.95
N GLU A 673 21.57 23.23 -1.80
CA GLU A 673 22.51 22.12 -1.62
C GLU A 673 21.87 20.76 -1.94
N THR A 674 20.58 20.63 -1.63
CA THR A 674 19.81 19.40 -1.85
C THR A 674 19.49 19.13 -3.31
N VAL A 675 19.38 20.14 -4.18
CA VAL A 675 18.93 19.94 -5.59
C VAL A 675 20.06 19.97 -6.61
N ILE A 676 21.23 20.55 -6.28
CA ILE A 676 22.34 20.74 -7.22
C ILE A 676 23.08 19.44 -7.61
N TRP A 677 22.75 18.30 -7.00
CA TRP A 677 23.25 16.99 -7.45
C TRP A 677 22.67 16.58 -8.82
N ASN A 678 21.48 17.08 -9.17
CA ASN A 678 21.00 17.06 -10.54
C ASN A 678 21.71 18.16 -11.33
N LEU A 679 22.60 17.76 -12.23
CA LEU A 679 23.46 18.68 -12.98
C LEU A 679 22.68 19.59 -13.93
N ASP A 680 21.53 19.16 -14.45
CA ASP A 680 20.69 20.02 -15.29
C ASP A 680 20.05 21.16 -14.45
N VAL A 681 19.66 20.85 -13.22
CA VAL A 681 19.14 21.85 -12.26
C VAL A 681 20.25 22.79 -11.83
N LEU A 682 21.46 22.27 -11.56
CA LEU A 682 22.63 23.09 -11.27
C LEU A 682 22.91 24.09 -12.41
N ILE A 683 22.97 23.62 -13.66
CA ILE A 683 23.17 24.49 -14.84
C ILE A 683 22.11 25.59 -14.89
N TYR A 684 20.84 25.21 -14.76
CA TYR A 684 19.73 26.15 -14.78
C TYR A 684 19.85 27.24 -13.70
N LEU A 685 20.15 26.84 -12.46
CA LEU A 685 20.29 27.77 -11.33
C LEU A 685 21.54 28.66 -11.46
N MET A 686 22.65 28.12 -11.96
CA MET A 686 23.86 28.89 -12.25
C MET A 686 23.58 29.99 -13.27
N THR A 687 22.90 29.66 -14.37
CA THR A 687 22.56 30.62 -15.42
C THR A 687 21.54 31.66 -14.95
N ARG A 688 20.51 31.24 -14.20
CA ARG A 688 19.41 32.12 -13.76
C ARG A 688 19.84 33.16 -12.72
N TYR A 689 20.69 32.78 -11.77
CA TYR A 689 21.03 33.62 -10.60
C TYR A 689 22.49 34.08 -10.54
N ASP A 690 23.32 33.70 -11.51
CA ASP A 690 24.78 33.90 -11.44
C ASP A 690 25.36 33.40 -10.11
N LEU A 691 24.91 32.19 -9.75
CA LEU A 691 24.99 31.64 -8.39
C LEU A 691 26.43 31.62 -7.85
N GLN A 692 27.37 31.20 -8.69
CA GLN A 692 28.78 31.07 -8.33
C GLN A 692 29.40 32.41 -7.95
N LEU A 693 29.22 33.45 -8.76
CA LEU A 693 29.76 34.79 -8.48
C LEU A 693 29.11 35.39 -7.23
N LYS A 694 27.79 35.30 -7.11
CA LYS A 694 27.06 35.87 -5.96
C LYS A 694 27.40 35.18 -4.63
N LEU A 695 27.50 33.86 -4.60
CA LEU A 695 27.89 33.14 -3.40
C LEU A 695 29.35 33.39 -3.02
N LEU A 696 30.26 33.60 -3.99
CA LEU A 696 31.64 34.00 -3.70
C LEU A 696 31.72 35.41 -3.09
N GLU A 697 30.97 36.38 -3.64
CA GLU A 697 30.87 37.73 -3.06
C GLU A 697 30.40 37.69 -1.59
N LEU A 698 29.41 36.83 -1.29
CA LEU A 698 28.93 36.61 0.08
C LEU A 698 29.99 35.94 0.95
N GLN A 699 30.68 34.93 0.42
CA GLN A 699 31.73 34.22 1.16
C GLN A 699 32.91 35.15 1.50
N GLU A 700 33.30 36.05 0.59
CA GLU A 700 34.30 37.10 0.83
C GLU A 700 33.91 38.03 1.98
N SER A 701 32.63 38.42 2.05
CA SER A 701 32.13 39.29 3.11
C SER A 701 32.15 38.65 4.51
N CYS A 702 32.29 37.33 4.59
CA CYS A 702 32.30 36.53 5.81
C CYS A 702 33.68 35.96 6.19
N VAL A 703 34.78 36.44 5.60
CA VAL A 703 36.14 35.99 6.00
C VAL A 703 36.66 36.82 7.18
N MET A 704 36.90 36.18 8.33
CA MET A 704 37.62 36.79 9.47
C MET A 704 39.09 36.39 9.45
N GLU A 705 40.00 37.36 9.38
CA GLU A 705 41.45 37.13 9.47
C GLU A 705 41.88 36.92 10.94
N VAL A 706 42.31 35.70 11.29
CA VAL A 706 42.93 35.42 12.60
C VAL A 706 44.43 35.21 12.41
N THR A 707 45.24 36.10 12.99
CA THR A 707 46.70 36.00 12.99
C THR A 707 47.18 35.13 14.15
N LYS A 708 47.65 33.90 13.88
CA LYS A 708 48.41 33.12 14.87
C LYS A 708 49.89 33.47 14.79
N LYS A 709 50.44 34.00 15.88
CA LYS A 709 51.90 34.14 16.07
C LYS A 709 52.45 32.83 16.62
N LYS A 710 53.27 32.12 15.84
CA LYS A 710 54.09 31.00 16.36
C LYS A 710 55.23 31.57 17.21
N GLU A 711 55.21 31.37 18.52
CA GLU A 711 56.42 31.48 19.34
C GLU A 711 57.28 30.22 19.12
N LYS A 712 58.56 30.40 18.78
CA LYS A 712 59.49 29.28 18.60
C LYS A 712 59.69 28.53 19.93
N PRO A 713 59.79 27.18 19.93
CA PRO A 713 60.29 26.46 21.09
C PRO A 713 61.78 26.77 21.32
N GLU A 714 62.18 26.86 22.58
CA GLU A 714 63.57 27.04 23.01
C GLU A 714 64.43 25.86 22.53
N GLU A 715 65.34 26.09 21.57
CA GLU A 715 66.38 25.13 21.20
C GLU A 715 67.66 25.40 21.99
N GLU A 716 68.19 24.33 22.60
CA GLU A 716 69.45 24.28 23.33
C GLU A 716 70.66 24.60 22.44
N PHE A 717 71.67 25.21 23.08
CA PHE A 717 72.93 25.69 22.54
C PHE A 717 73.73 24.68 21.70
N SER A 718 74.28 25.13 20.56
CA SER A 718 75.60 24.70 20.06
C SER A 718 76.17 25.71 19.06
N ASP A 719 77.43 26.10 19.31
CA ASP A 719 78.21 27.20 18.74
C ASP A 719 78.44 27.19 17.22
N GLY A 720 78.49 28.38 16.60
CA GLY A 720 79.24 28.60 15.35
C GLY A 720 78.73 29.69 14.37
N GLU A 721 78.95 30.96 14.70
CA GLU A 721 79.20 32.11 13.82
C GLU A 721 78.36 32.34 12.52
N ASN A 722 77.36 33.24 12.59
CA ASN A 722 77.37 34.59 11.98
C ASN A 722 75.94 35.12 11.78
N CYS A 723 75.60 36.18 12.51
CA CYS A 723 74.31 36.86 12.44
C CYS A 723 74.21 37.74 11.18
N VAL A 724 73.16 37.52 10.37
CA VAL A 724 72.42 38.61 9.73
C VAL A 724 70.98 38.46 10.19
N GLU A 725 70.53 39.40 11.01
CA GLU A 725 69.17 39.52 11.51
C GLU A 725 68.20 39.75 10.35
N GLY A 726 67.40 38.74 10.05
CA GLY A 726 66.10 38.91 9.39
C GLY A 726 65.05 38.32 10.32
N ASN A 727 64.29 39.18 11.00
CA ASN A 727 63.08 38.77 11.73
C ASN A 727 62.04 38.27 10.72
N GLY A 728 62.15 37.00 10.31
CA GLY A 728 61.08 36.29 9.63
C GLY A 728 60.03 35.89 10.67
N ILE A 729 59.09 36.79 10.94
CA ILE A 729 57.80 36.39 11.51
C ILE A 729 57.07 35.67 10.36
N GLU A 730 57.01 34.34 10.39
CA GLU A 730 56.07 33.61 9.54
C GLU A 730 54.66 33.84 10.10
N GLU A 731 53.97 34.83 9.55
CA GLU A 731 52.55 35.07 9.79
C GLU A 731 51.73 34.04 9.01
N THR A 732 51.36 32.92 9.64
CA THR A 732 50.38 32.00 9.06
C THR A 732 48.97 32.59 9.23
N HIS A 733 48.34 32.92 8.10
CA HIS A 733 46.98 33.44 8.05
C HIS A 733 46.00 32.24 8.10
N GLU A 734 45.27 32.07 9.21
CA GLU A 734 44.26 31.01 9.33
C GLU A 734 42.85 31.61 9.27
N VAL A 735 42.05 31.15 8.31
CA VAL A 735 40.63 31.51 8.14
C VAL A 735 39.78 30.41 8.79
N HIS A 736 39.00 30.75 9.81
CA HIS A 736 38.08 29.83 10.48
C HIS A 736 36.64 30.02 10.02
N LEU A 737 35.87 28.93 9.99
CA LEU A 737 34.43 28.91 9.74
C LEU A 737 33.67 29.71 10.80
N ILE A 738 32.66 30.48 10.38
CA ILE A 738 31.91 31.39 11.26
C ILE A 738 30.50 30.86 11.60
N ASP A 739 29.81 30.21 10.66
CA ASP A 739 28.45 29.69 10.85
C ASP A 739 28.09 28.53 9.88
N GLU A 740 26.98 27.83 10.15
CA GLU A 740 26.44 26.74 9.31
C GLU A 740 26.09 27.21 7.88
N SER A 741 25.63 28.44 7.72
CA SER A 741 25.36 29.03 6.39
C SER A 741 26.63 29.13 5.55
N SER A 742 27.77 29.47 6.14
CA SER A 742 29.06 29.51 5.47
C SER A 742 29.54 28.12 5.06
N LEU A 743 29.27 27.09 5.87
CA LEU A 743 29.53 25.69 5.50
C LEU A 743 28.70 25.25 4.28
N LEU A 744 27.40 25.54 4.30
CA LEU A 744 26.50 25.23 3.18
C LEU A 744 26.92 25.97 1.90
N ARG A 745 27.25 27.27 1.99
CA ARG A 745 27.78 28.04 0.84
C ARG A 745 29.04 27.42 0.26
N HIS A 746 29.99 27.04 1.13
CA HIS A 746 31.22 26.41 0.70
C HIS A 746 30.99 25.04 0.03
N SER A 747 30.09 24.23 0.60
CA SER A 747 29.65 22.95 0.01
C SER A 747 29.06 23.16 -1.38
N ILE A 748 28.12 24.10 -1.53
CA ILE A 748 27.48 24.44 -2.80
C ILE A 748 28.51 24.92 -3.84
N LEU A 749 29.38 25.85 -3.47
CA LEU A 749 30.44 26.36 -4.35
C LEU A 749 31.35 25.23 -4.82
N SER A 750 31.72 24.31 -3.91
CA SER A 750 32.57 23.17 -4.22
C SER A 750 31.88 22.17 -5.16
N LYS A 751 30.63 21.80 -4.85
CA LYS A 751 29.79 20.90 -5.65
C LYS A 751 29.51 21.46 -7.04
N SER A 752 29.32 22.79 -7.16
CA SER A 752 29.09 23.48 -8.43
C SER A 752 30.32 23.54 -9.35
N TYR A 753 31.52 23.44 -8.79
CA TYR A 753 32.76 23.55 -9.57
C TYR A 753 33.33 22.18 -9.97
N TYR A 754 33.42 21.23 -9.02
CA TYR A 754 34.20 20.00 -9.20
C TYR A 754 33.42 18.75 -9.64
N ILE A 755 32.09 18.80 -9.77
CA ILE A 755 31.23 17.65 -10.14
C ILE A 755 31.62 16.39 -9.33
N ARG A 756 31.11 16.32 -8.09
CA ARG A 756 31.35 15.30 -7.03
C ARG A 756 32.17 14.05 -7.47
N HIS A 757 33.46 14.12 -7.14
CA HIS A 757 34.46 13.03 -7.08
C HIS A 757 35.75 13.56 -6.42
N LYS A 758 36.01 14.87 -6.51
CA LYS A 758 37.20 15.51 -5.96
C LYS A 758 37.13 15.89 -4.48
N LEU A 759 35.95 15.96 -3.86
CA LEU A 759 35.84 16.46 -2.49
C LEU A 759 35.88 15.37 -1.41
N GLU A 760 35.40 14.16 -1.67
CA GLU A 760 35.45 13.07 -0.67
C GLU A 760 36.88 12.65 -0.28
N LYS A 761 37.89 12.91 -1.14
CA LYS A 761 39.31 12.77 -0.78
C LYS A 761 39.87 13.92 0.07
N LEU A 762 39.11 15.00 0.25
CA LEU A 762 39.52 16.21 0.99
C LEU A 762 38.67 16.48 2.23
N THR A 763 37.46 15.95 2.30
CA THR A 763 36.57 16.03 3.45
C THR A 763 36.32 14.63 4.01
N SER A 764 37.32 14.03 4.65
CA SER A 764 37.05 13.04 5.69
C SER A 764 36.46 13.79 6.87
N ASP A 765 35.23 13.42 7.24
CA ASP A 765 34.32 13.96 8.28
C ASP A 765 34.88 14.18 9.70
N GLU A 766 36.19 14.09 9.92
CA GLU A 766 36.75 14.09 11.28
C GLU A 766 37.03 15.50 11.84
N ASN A 767 37.15 16.56 11.02
CA ASN A 767 37.44 17.92 11.50
C ASN A 767 36.83 19.06 10.65
N PRO A 768 35.58 19.49 10.91
CA PRO A 768 35.01 20.70 10.26
C PRO A 768 35.86 21.95 10.49
N GLN A 769 36.62 22.03 11.59
CA GLN A 769 37.49 23.17 11.93
C GLN A 769 38.69 23.35 10.97
N GLU A 770 38.99 22.39 10.09
CA GLU A 770 40.11 22.45 9.14
C GLU A 770 39.68 22.85 7.71
N SER A 771 38.38 22.99 7.44
CA SER A 771 37.86 23.40 6.11
C SER A 771 38.22 24.85 5.79
N ARG A 772 39.11 25.05 4.80
CA ARG A 772 39.55 26.38 4.36
C ARG A 772 38.60 26.95 3.31
N LEU A 773 37.86 28.00 3.67
CA LEU A 773 37.03 28.75 2.72
C LEU A 773 37.89 29.41 1.63
N TYR A 774 37.39 29.43 0.38
CA TYR A 774 38.04 30.11 -0.74
C TYR A 774 37.17 31.24 -1.29
N SER A 775 37.78 32.35 -1.68
CA SER A 775 37.05 33.54 -2.16
C SER A 775 37.01 33.69 -3.68
N ALA A 776 37.77 32.88 -4.42
CA ALA A 776 37.84 32.98 -5.87
C ALA A 776 37.90 31.60 -6.54
N PHE A 777 37.44 31.56 -7.80
CA PHE A 777 37.66 30.43 -8.71
C PHE A 777 38.89 30.68 -9.61
N PRO A 778 39.67 29.63 -9.97
CA PRO A 778 39.53 28.23 -9.55
C PRO A 778 39.87 28.05 -8.05
N PRO A 779 39.27 27.07 -7.35
CA PRO A 779 39.55 26.85 -5.94
C PRO A 779 41.04 26.51 -5.72
N PRO A 780 41.64 26.89 -4.58
CA PRO A 780 43.02 26.58 -4.28
C PRO A 780 43.24 25.07 -4.34
N THR A 781 44.26 24.64 -5.08
CA THR A 781 44.59 23.22 -5.23
C THR A 781 45.29 22.72 -3.96
N PRO A 782 44.83 21.65 -3.31
CA PRO A 782 45.56 21.04 -2.20
C PRO A 782 46.90 20.50 -2.72
N GLU A 783 47.96 20.65 -1.92
CA GLU A 783 49.35 20.37 -2.30
C GLU A 783 49.63 18.91 -2.71
N ASN A 784 48.66 18.00 -2.55
CA ASN A 784 48.69 16.66 -3.12
C ASN A 784 47.87 16.58 -4.41
N LYS A 785 48.43 17.07 -5.53
CA LYS A 785 48.10 16.51 -6.84
C LYS A 785 48.62 15.07 -6.88
N GLY A 786 47.88 14.14 -6.29
CA GLY A 786 47.97 12.74 -6.68
C GLY A 786 47.54 12.68 -8.14
N SER A 787 48.51 12.80 -9.06
CA SER A 787 48.31 12.42 -10.45
C SER A 787 47.58 11.08 -10.46
N PHE A 788 46.58 10.89 -11.33
CA PHE A 788 46.08 9.56 -11.67
C PHE A 788 47.26 8.77 -12.24
N SER A 789 48.07 8.17 -11.38
CA SER A 789 49.09 7.23 -11.78
C SER A 789 48.34 5.95 -12.09
N PHE A 790 47.96 5.76 -13.35
CA PHE A 790 47.66 4.43 -13.84
C PHE A 790 48.82 3.53 -13.41
N SER A 791 48.52 2.50 -12.61
CA SER A 791 49.50 1.46 -12.29
C SER A 791 50.18 1.03 -13.58
N GLY A 792 51.52 0.98 -13.59
CA GLY A 792 52.30 0.62 -14.78
C GLY A 792 52.13 -0.85 -15.22
N ALA A 793 51.31 -1.64 -14.52
CA ALA A 793 50.98 -3.00 -14.93
C ALA A 793 49.84 -2.99 -15.97
N SER A 794 50.08 -3.62 -17.12
CA SER A 794 49.05 -3.91 -18.11
C SER A 794 47.97 -4.81 -17.50
N SER A 795 46.70 -4.47 -17.71
CA SER A 795 45.60 -5.34 -17.32
C SER A 795 45.47 -6.52 -18.29
N GLU A 796 44.87 -7.63 -17.85
CA GLU A 796 44.63 -8.80 -18.70
C GLU A 796 43.78 -8.42 -19.94
N LEU A 797 42.83 -7.50 -19.76
CA LEU A 797 42.05 -6.94 -20.87
C LEU A 797 42.92 -6.17 -21.87
N GLU A 798 43.87 -5.35 -21.40
CA GLU A 798 44.80 -4.62 -22.26
C GLU A 798 45.68 -5.57 -23.06
N GLU A 799 46.25 -6.59 -22.40
CA GLU A 799 47.08 -7.62 -23.05
C GLU A 799 46.28 -8.41 -24.10
N PHE A 800 45.04 -8.78 -23.79
CA PHE A 800 44.16 -9.48 -24.71
C PHE A 800 43.80 -8.63 -25.94
N LEU A 801 43.47 -7.34 -25.74
CA LEU A 801 43.13 -6.41 -26.82
C LEU A 801 44.34 -6.09 -27.70
N ASP A 802 45.53 -5.96 -27.13
CA ASP A 802 46.76 -5.73 -27.88
C ASP A 802 47.15 -6.95 -28.74
N GLY A 803 46.94 -8.17 -28.24
CA GLY A 803 47.06 -9.39 -29.05
C GLY A 803 46.12 -9.40 -30.26
N CYS A 804 44.86 -8.98 -30.05
CA CYS A 804 43.82 -8.94 -31.08
C CYS A 804 44.09 -7.94 -32.22
N LYS A 805 44.90 -6.90 -32.01
CA LYS A 805 45.28 -5.92 -33.06
C LYS A 805 46.07 -6.56 -34.21
N SER A 806 46.75 -7.66 -33.94
CA SER A 806 47.62 -8.36 -34.90
C SER A 806 46.94 -9.53 -35.64
N GLU A 807 45.79 -10.01 -35.15
CA GLU A 807 45.09 -11.19 -35.67
C GLU A 807 43.84 -10.82 -36.49
N THR A 808 43.75 -11.30 -37.73
CA THR A 808 42.60 -11.12 -38.64
C THR A 808 41.47 -12.13 -38.41
N GLY A 809 41.32 -12.64 -37.18
CA GLY A 809 40.33 -13.68 -36.83
C GLY A 809 38.89 -13.17 -36.79
N LEU A 810 37.93 -14.07 -37.05
CA LEU A 810 36.49 -13.81 -36.84
C LEU A 810 36.22 -13.60 -35.34
N ARG A 811 35.45 -12.57 -34.99
CA ARG A 811 35.03 -12.27 -33.62
C ARG A 811 33.73 -13.01 -33.31
N ASP A 812 33.86 -14.31 -33.09
CA ASP A 812 32.72 -15.21 -32.83
C ASP A 812 32.27 -15.18 -31.35
N SER A 813 31.25 -15.96 -31.01
CA SER A 813 30.74 -16.05 -29.64
C SER A 813 31.77 -16.57 -28.63
N GLY A 814 32.71 -17.42 -29.07
CA GLY A 814 33.81 -17.89 -28.24
C GLY A 814 34.77 -16.77 -27.86
N TRP A 815 35.10 -15.90 -28.81
CA TRP A 815 35.91 -14.70 -28.56
C TRP A 815 35.22 -13.73 -27.58
N VAL A 816 33.90 -13.54 -27.71
CA VAL A 816 33.12 -12.68 -26.79
C VAL A 816 33.17 -13.21 -25.35
N VAL A 817 33.15 -14.54 -25.14
CA VAL A 817 33.32 -15.13 -23.80
C VAL A 817 34.72 -14.90 -23.25
N GLN A 818 35.76 -15.03 -24.08
CA GLN A 818 37.14 -14.81 -23.67
C GLN A 818 37.40 -13.36 -23.24
N ILE A 819 36.90 -12.38 -24.01
CA ILE A 819 37.08 -10.97 -23.66
C ILE A 819 36.30 -10.57 -22.41
N ARG A 820 35.12 -11.17 -22.17
CA ARG A 820 34.37 -10.98 -20.90
C ARG A 820 35.15 -11.52 -19.71
N ASN A 821 35.80 -12.67 -19.84
CA ASN A 821 36.66 -13.23 -18.78
C ASN A 821 37.87 -12.33 -18.51
N ALA A 822 38.54 -11.84 -19.57
CA ALA A 822 39.67 -10.92 -19.44
C ALA A 822 39.25 -9.59 -18.76
N TYR A 823 38.04 -9.10 -19.07
CA TYR A 823 37.44 -7.96 -18.38
C TYR A 823 37.16 -8.26 -16.90
N GLY A 824 36.54 -9.40 -16.58
CA GLY A 824 36.24 -9.79 -15.20
C GLY A 824 37.47 -9.90 -14.29
N ASN A 825 38.64 -10.24 -14.86
CA ASN A 825 39.91 -10.28 -14.15
C ASN A 825 40.62 -8.91 -14.06
N SER A 826 40.12 -7.88 -14.73
CA SER A 826 40.75 -6.56 -14.86
C SER A 826 40.10 -5.50 -13.97
N GLN A 827 40.22 -5.64 -12.65
CA GLN A 827 39.58 -4.76 -11.64
C GLN A 827 40.13 -3.32 -11.57
N GLY A 828 41.28 -3.05 -12.19
CA GLY A 828 41.92 -1.73 -12.16
C GLY A 828 41.25 -0.69 -13.08
N PRO A 829 41.58 0.60 -12.91
CA PRO A 829 40.99 1.67 -13.70
C PRO A 829 41.28 1.49 -15.20
N MET A 830 40.23 1.56 -16.02
CA MET A 830 40.34 1.40 -17.47
C MET A 830 40.84 2.67 -18.16
N LYS A 831 41.91 2.55 -18.97
CA LYS A 831 42.38 3.66 -19.82
C LYS A 831 41.37 3.97 -20.93
N HIS A 832 41.27 5.24 -21.32
CA HIS A 832 40.41 5.66 -22.43
C HIS A 832 40.75 4.96 -23.75
N SER A 833 42.04 4.76 -24.04
CA SER A 833 42.51 4.06 -25.25
C SER A 833 42.12 2.57 -25.27
N THR A 834 42.10 1.92 -24.11
CA THR A 834 41.65 0.54 -23.93
C THR A 834 40.17 0.41 -24.26
N TYR A 835 39.34 1.33 -23.75
CA TYR A 835 37.91 1.37 -24.07
C TYR A 835 37.66 1.59 -25.57
N MET A 836 38.37 2.54 -26.20
CA MET A 836 38.23 2.79 -27.64
C MET A 836 38.55 1.52 -28.46
N THR A 837 39.62 0.81 -28.09
CA THR A 837 39.98 -0.46 -28.73
C THR A 837 38.91 -1.53 -28.50
N LEU A 838 38.36 -1.62 -27.28
CA LEU A 838 37.29 -2.54 -26.93
C LEU A 838 36.05 -2.30 -27.80
N LEU A 839 35.60 -1.05 -27.91
CA LEU A 839 34.46 -0.65 -28.73
C LEU A 839 34.64 -1.04 -30.20
N GLU A 840 35.82 -0.77 -30.77
CA GLU A 840 36.14 -1.12 -32.16
C GLU A 840 36.18 -2.64 -32.40
N GLN A 841 36.72 -3.43 -31.46
CA GLN A 841 36.78 -4.88 -31.62
C GLN A 841 35.41 -5.54 -31.42
N MET A 842 34.62 -5.06 -30.45
CA MET A 842 33.27 -5.56 -30.20
C MET A 842 32.30 -5.21 -31.33
N GLU A 843 32.47 -4.06 -31.99
CA GLU A 843 31.65 -3.68 -33.15
C GLU A 843 31.76 -4.71 -34.29
N ARG A 844 32.94 -5.31 -34.48
CA ARG A 844 33.17 -6.38 -35.47
C ARG A 844 32.53 -7.71 -35.09
N ALA A 845 32.18 -7.91 -33.82
CA ALA A 845 31.50 -9.10 -33.32
C ALA A 845 29.98 -9.02 -33.49
N ILE A 846 29.43 -7.82 -33.70
CA ILE A 846 27.99 -7.59 -33.82
C ILE A 846 27.51 -7.90 -35.24
N ALA A 847 26.44 -8.70 -35.34
CA ALA A 847 25.76 -8.95 -36.62
C ALA A 847 25.24 -7.63 -37.23
N ALA A 848 25.26 -7.49 -38.56
CA ALA A 848 24.74 -6.30 -39.22
C ALA A 848 23.28 -6.02 -38.78
N VAL A 849 23.01 -4.79 -38.34
CA VAL A 849 21.71 -4.40 -37.80
C VAL A 849 21.03 -3.43 -38.76
N GLU A 850 19.81 -3.75 -39.19
CA GLU A 850 19.10 -3.06 -40.29
C GLU A 850 18.75 -1.59 -40.00
N TRP A 851 18.52 -1.19 -38.73
CA TRP A 851 18.16 0.20 -38.40
C TRP A 851 19.36 1.19 -38.45
N VAL A 852 20.59 0.68 -38.50
CA VAL A 852 21.81 1.50 -38.59
C VAL A 852 21.91 2.20 -39.95
N ASP A 853 21.28 1.65 -40.99
CA ASP A 853 21.31 2.22 -42.36
C ASP A 853 20.60 3.58 -42.46
N VAL A 854 19.81 3.95 -41.45
CA VAL A 854 19.11 5.24 -41.33
C VAL A 854 20.07 6.39 -40.99
N TYR A 855 21.18 6.13 -40.29
CA TYR A 855 22.09 7.19 -39.84
C TYR A 855 23.29 7.34 -40.76
N LYS A 856 23.39 8.49 -41.43
CA LYS A 856 24.49 8.84 -42.34
C LYS A 856 25.05 10.20 -41.98
N TRP A 857 26.38 10.30 -41.96
CA TRP A 857 27.05 11.59 -41.83
C TRP A 857 26.79 12.43 -43.07
N ASN A 858 26.06 13.54 -42.92
CA ASN A 858 25.81 14.46 -44.01
C ASN A 858 27.09 15.25 -44.33
N SER A 859 27.38 15.42 -45.62
CA SER A 859 28.54 16.17 -46.14
C SER A 859 28.22 17.64 -46.48
N GLU A 860 26.97 18.07 -46.30
CA GLU A 860 26.54 19.46 -46.51
C GLU A 860 26.73 20.29 -45.23
N SER A 861 26.77 21.62 -45.37
CA SER A 861 27.06 22.57 -44.28
C SER A 861 26.21 22.29 -43.04
N ILE A 862 26.88 22.03 -41.92
CA ILE A 862 26.26 21.81 -40.60
C ILE A 862 25.46 23.08 -40.26
N PRO A 863 24.13 22.98 -40.03
CA PRO A 863 23.36 24.13 -39.59
C PRO A 863 23.91 24.59 -38.23
N SER A 864 24.41 25.81 -38.15
CA SER A 864 24.86 26.39 -36.88
C SER A 864 23.65 26.53 -35.96
N TYR A 865 23.77 25.96 -34.76
CA TYR A 865 22.75 26.10 -33.72
C TYR A 865 22.82 27.48 -33.07
N GLU A 866 21.68 27.96 -32.59
CA GLU A 866 21.65 29.00 -31.55
C GLU A 866 21.85 28.30 -30.21
N TRP A 867 23.01 28.52 -29.59
CA TRP A 867 23.38 27.94 -28.30
C TRP A 867 22.68 28.70 -27.18
N LEU A 868 22.09 27.96 -26.23
CA LEU A 868 21.46 28.53 -25.06
C LEU A 868 22.51 28.87 -23.99
N PRO A 869 22.29 29.89 -23.14
CA PRO A 869 23.22 30.22 -22.05
C PRO A 869 23.48 29.05 -21.09
N GLU A 870 22.46 28.23 -20.81
CA GLU A 870 22.54 27.02 -20.00
C GLU A 870 23.50 25.98 -20.60
N GLU A 871 23.41 25.76 -21.92
CA GLU A 871 24.29 24.81 -22.60
C GLU A 871 25.75 25.27 -22.55
N ASP A 872 26.02 26.58 -22.59
CA ASP A 872 27.38 27.12 -22.51
C ASP A 872 28.05 26.82 -21.15
N VAL A 873 27.27 26.84 -20.06
CA VAL A 873 27.71 26.41 -18.72
C VAL A 873 27.95 24.90 -18.67
N GLY A 874 27.08 24.10 -19.30
CA GLY A 874 27.27 22.65 -19.43
C GLY A 874 28.56 22.30 -20.19
N LEU A 875 28.87 23.02 -21.26
CA LEU A 875 30.13 22.87 -21.99
C LEU A 875 31.35 23.18 -21.09
N ASP A 876 31.28 24.22 -20.27
CA ASP A 876 32.37 24.57 -19.35
C ASP A 876 32.58 23.50 -18.27
N LEU A 877 31.50 22.87 -17.79
CA LEU A 877 31.55 21.73 -16.87
C LEU A 877 32.26 20.53 -17.50
N VAL A 878 31.94 20.20 -18.76
CA VAL A 878 32.61 19.11 -19.50
C VAL A 878 34.09 19.40 -19.70
N ILE A 879 34.45 20.63 -20.06
CA ILE A 879 35.86 21.03 -20.25
C ILE A 879 36.65 20.90 -18.96
N ARG A 880 36.10 21.36 -17.82
CA ARG A 880 36.75 21.22 -16.51
C ARG A 880 37.03 19.76 -16.16
N LEU A 881 36.05 18.87 -16.37
CA LEU A 881 36.26 17.44 -16.16
C LEU A 881 37.32 16.87 -17.14
N ALA A 882 37.30 17.31 -18.39
CA ALA A 882 38.27 16.88 -19.38
C ALA A 882 39.71 17.26 -19.01
N GLU A 883 39.93 18.48 -18.51
CA GLU A 883 41.24 18.96 -18.03
C GLU A 883 41.81 18.10 -16.89
N ASP A 884 40.95 17.46 -16.08
CA ASP A 884 41.37 16.60 -14.99
C ASP A 884 41.86 15.22 -15.44
N HIS A 885 41.41 14.78 -16.62
CA HIS A 885 41.69 13.45 -17.15
C HIS A 885 42.64 13.46 -18.36
N TRP A 886 42.90 14.62 -18.97
CA TRP A 886 43.87 14.76 -20.05
C TRP A 886 45.28 15.00 -19.51
N GLU A 887 46.27 14.45 -20.19
CA GLU A 887 47.69 14.67 -19.85
C GLU A 887 48.10 16.12 -20.18
N ALA A 888 48.98 16.71 -19.37
CA ALA A 888 49.41 18.12 -19.51
C ALA A 888 50.09 18.46 -20.87
N SER A 889 50.42 17.46 -21.68
CA SER A 889 50.93 17.64 -23.05
C SER A 889 49.84 17.95 -24.09
N ASP A 890 48.56 17.78 -23.74
CA ASP A 890 47.39 17.97 -24.63
C ASP A 890 46.86 19.43 -24.60
N ASN A 891 47.75 20.43 -24.68
CA ASN A 891 47.34 21.85 -24.82
C ASN A 891 46.58 22.07 -26.13
N LYS A 892 45.29 21.76 -26.12
CA LYS A 892 44.36 21.88 -27.24
C LYS A 892 43.82 23.31 -27.27
N GLN A 893 44.00 23.98 -28.39
CA GLN A 893 43.44 25.32 -28.61
C GLN A 893 42.03 25.18 -29.18
N ASN A 894 41.08 26.00 -28.70
CA ASN A 894 39.67 26.01 -29.12
C ASN A 894 38.84 24.76 -28.74
N VAL A 895 39.12 24.14 -27.59
CA VAL A 895 38.40 22.94 -27.07
C VAL A 895 36.88 23.14 -27.04
N LYS A 896 36.41 24.31 -26.60
CA LYS A 896 34.97 24.63 -26.53
C LYS A 896 34.32 24.65 -27.91
N ASP A 897 34.97 25.22 -28.91
CA ASP A 897 34.46 25.24 -30.30
C ASP A 897 34.43 23.84 -30.90
N ASP A 898 35.44 23.02 -30.60
CA ASP A 898 35.47 21.63 -31.08
C ASP A 898 34.39 20.78 -30.42
N LEU A 899 34.11 20.99 -29.12
CA LEU A 899 32.98 20.38 -28.44
C LEU A 899 31.64 20.80 -29.05
N LYS A 900 31.45 22.10 -29.35
CA LYS A 900 30.26 22.60 -30.05
C LYS A 900 30.06 21.92 -31.41
N LYS A 901 31.12 21.81 -32.21
CA LYS A 901 31.08 21.09 -33.51
C LYS A 901 30.74 19.62 -33.37
N VAL A 902 31.22 18.94 -32.30
CA VAL A 902 30.87 17.54 -32.01
C VAL A 902 29.37 17.43 -31.78
N PHE A 903 28.80 18.25 -30.88
CA PHE A 903 27.37 18.28 -30.59
C PHE A 903 26.54 18.54 -31.84
N GLU A 904 26.87 19.59 -32.60
CA GLU A 904 26.17 19.94 -33.84
C GLU A 904 26.21 18.81 -34.88
N SER A 905 27.39 18.20 -35.08
CA SER A 905 27.56 17.09 -36.02
C SER A 905 26.74 15.87 -35.59
N VAL A 906 26.79 15.53 -34.30
CA VAL A 906 26.20 14.31 -33.74
C VAL A 906 24.68 14.40 -33.63
N HIS A 907 24.14 15.53 -33.14
CA HIS A 907 22.70 15.76 -33.07
C HIS A 907 22.06 15.77 -34.47
N THR A 908 22.76 16.32 -35.47
CA THR A 908 22.35 16.21 -36.88
C THR A 908 22.39 14.77 -37.37
N PHE A 909 23.43 14.00 -37.02
CA PHE A 909 23.57 12.59 -37.40
C PHE A 909 22.43 11.72 -36.86
N ILE A 910 22.02 11.90 -35.60
CA ILE A 910 20.92 11.15 -34.98
C ILE A 910 19.53 11.78 -35.24
N GLN A 911 19.45 12.88 -36.00
CA GLN A 911 18.22 13.59 -36.31
C GLN A 911 17.44 14.05 -35.07
N TYR A 912 18.14 14.54 -34.04
CA TYR A 912 17.52 14.97 -32.77
C TYR A 912 16.63 16.21 -32.97
N PRO A 913 15.35 16.18 -32.58
CA PRO A 913 14.45 17.33 -32.69
C PRO A 913 14.70 18.31 -31.53
N ARG A 914 15.68 19.20 -31.69
CA ARG A 914 16.04 20.19 -30.66
C ARG A 914 14.90 21.19 -30.40
N ALA A 915 14.59 21.39 -29.12
CA ALA A 915 13.65 22.42 -28.66
C ALA A 915 14.31 23.81 -28.60
N GLY A 916 13.50 24.87 -28.63
CA GLY A 916 13.96 26.27 -28.49
C GLY A 916 14.19 26.73 -27.06
N TYR A 917 14.20 25.81 -26.09
CA TYR A 917 14.40 26.06 -24.66
C TYR A 917 15.19 24.91 -24.04
N PHE A 918 15.78 25.14 -22.86
CA PHE A 918 16.64 24.15 -22.21
C PHE A 918 15.81 22.99 -21.64
N GLU A 919 16.04 21.77 -22.16
CA GLU A 919 15.37 20.54 -21.72
C GLU A 919 16.29 19.59 -20.93
N GLY A 920 17.58 19.93 -20.82
CA GLY A 920 18.63 19.10 -20.23
C GLY A 920 19.87 19.06 -21.14
N PHE A 921 21.02 18.74 -20.55
CA PHE A 921 22.30 18.70 -21.26
C PHE A 921 22.65 17.26 -21.72
N ASP A 922 23.32 17.11 -22.87
CA ASP A 922 23.74 15.79 -23.40
C ASP A 922 25.04 15.32 -22.71
N TRP A 923 24.90 14.87 -21.46
CA TRP A 923 25.99 14.35 -20.62
C TRP A 923 26.69 13.12 -21.23
N PHE A 924 25.97 12.33 -22.03
CA PHE A 924 26.55 11.21 -22.74
C PHE A 924 27.59 11.69 -23.76
N LEU A 925 27.24 12.69 -24.56
CA LEU A 925 28.17 13.24 -25.54
C LEU A 925 29.35 13.97 -24.88
N GLY A 926 29.13 14.60 -23.73
CA GLY A 926 30.20 15.11 -22.86
C GLY A 926 31.17 14.01 -22.43
N THR A 927 30.64 12.87 -21.97
CA THR A 927 31.43 11.68 -21.59
C THR A 927 32.24 11.13 -22.78
N VAL A 928 31.61 11.01 -23.96
CA VAL A 928 32.28 10.59 -25.20
C VAL A 928 33.43 11.51 -25.56
N PHE A 929 33.26 12.83 -25.41
CA PHE A 929 34.29 13.81 -25.70
C PHE A 929 35.52 13.67 -24.77
N VAL A 930 35.29 13.42 -23.48
CA VAL A 930 36.36 13.17 -22.51
C VAL A 930 37.13 11.90 -22.89
N ILE A 931 36.42 10.77 -23.15
CA ILE A 931 37.02 9.49 -23.56
C ILE A 931 37.83 9.61 -24.86
N CYS A 932 37.32 10.38 -25.83
CA CYS A 932 37.98 10.55 -27.13
C CYS A 932 39.17 11.50 -27.09
N GLY A 933 39.51 12.07 -25.93
CA GLY A 933 40.58 13.04 -25.81
C GLY A 933 40.27 14.32 -26.60
N GLY A 934 39.01 14.75 -26.68
CA GLY A 934 38.61 15.98 -27.37
C GLY A 934 38.81 15.99 -28.88
N ASN A 935 39.08 14.84 -29.50
CA ASN A 935 39.29 14.72 -30.95
C ASN A 935 37.96 14.46 -31.69
N LEU A 936 37.59 15.37 -32.59
CA LEU A 936 36.33 15.31 -33.37
C LEU A 936 36.17 14.01 -34.16
N ASP A 937 37.21 13.54 -34.84
CA ASP A 937 37.14 12.33 -35.68
C ASP A 937 36.99 11.05 -34.85
N ARG A 938 37.64 11.00 -33.68
CA ARG A 938 37.47 9.93 -32.70
C ARG A 938 36.05 9.92 -32.13
N CYS A 939 35.49 11.09 -31.78
CA CYS A 939 34.10 11.20 -31.33
C CYS A 939 33.10 10.70 -32.40
N LYS A 940 33.29 11.11 -33.67
CA LYS A 940 32.45 10.62 -34.78
C LYS A 940 32.56 9.11 -34.97
N THR A 941 33.77 8.56 -34.83
CA THR A 941 34.00 7.11 -34.91
C THR A 941 33.34 6.37 -33.76
N PHE A 942 33.46 6.90 -32.53
CA PHE A 942 32.79 6.37 -31.35
C PHE A 942 31.27 6.31 -31.57
N VAL A 943 30.66 7.44 -31.94
CA VAL A 943 29.21 7.55 -32.13
C VAL A 943 28.73 6.62 -33.23
N LYS A 944 29.47 6.53 -34.34
CA LYS A 944 29.17 5.59 -35.42
C LYS A 944 29.13 4.14 -34.92
N ASN A 945 30.06 3.76 -34.04
CA ASN A 945 30.12 2.42 -33.50
C ASN A 945 29.01 2.19 -32.46
N ILE A 946 28.81 3.11 -31.52
CA ILE A 946 27.87 2.91 -30.39
C ILE A 946 26.41 2.77 -30.84
N VAL A 947 26.00 3.46 -31.90
CA VAL A 947 24.65 3.34 -32.48
C VAL A 947 24.38 1.93 -33.00
N ARG A 948 25.42 1.13 -33.30
CA ARG A 948 25.25 -0.28 -33.72
C ARG A 948 24.95 -1.22 -32.54
N PHE A 949 25.25 -0.81 -31.31
CA PHE A 949 25.05 -1.63 -30.13
C PHE A 949 23.59 -1.58 -29.68
N PRO A 950 22.97 -2.74 -29.37
CA PRO A 950 21.60 -2.78 -28.83
C PRO A 950 21.42 -1.93 -27.55
N SER A 951 22.47 -1.83 -26.73
CA SER A 951 22.49 -1.03 -25.49
C SER A 951 22.51 0.49 -25.74
N GLY A 952 22.88 0.92 -26.95
CA GLY A 952 23.08 2.33 -27.29
C GLY A 952 21.85 3.21 -27.07
N ILE A 953 20.66 2.72 -27.45
CA ILE A 953 19.39 3.45 -27.29
C ILE A 953 18.95 3.63 -25.83
N TYR A 954 19.51 2.79 -24.94
CA TYR A 954 19.17 2.74 -23.52
C TYR A 954 20.14 3.58 -22.67
N MET A 955 21.42 3.60 -23.06
CA MET A 955 22.43 4.42 -22.39
C MET A 955 22.45 5.88 -22.85
N TRP A 956 22.02 6.16 -24.09
CA TRP A 956 22.03 7.49 -24.67
C TRP A 956 20.60 7.98 -24.92
N ASN A 957 20.07 8.74 -23.96
CA ASN A 957 18.68 9.19 -23.97
C ASN A 957 18.29 9.97 -25.24
N PHE A 958 19.17 10.84 -25.75
CA PHE A 958 18.92 11.60 -26.98
C PHE A 958 18.75 10.71 -28.22
N LEU A 959 19.54 9.62 -28.32
CA LEU A 959 19.33 8.60 -29.35
C LEU A 959 18.01 7.86 -29.16
N GLY A 960 17.66 7.54 -27.91
CA GLY A 960 16.37 6.93 -27.55
C GLY A 960 15.18 7.79 -27.97
N ILE A 961 15.22 9.10 -27.74
CA ILE A 961 14.19 10.07 -28.17
C ILE A 961 14.08 10.12 -29.69
N SER A 962 15.20 10.21 -30.41
CA SER A 962 15.21 10.20 -31.87
C SER A 962 14.61 8.91 -32.44
N HIS A 963 14.90 7.77 -31.83
CA HIS A 963 14.36 6.48 -32.23
C HIS A 963 12.85 6.40 -31.96
N ASP A 964 12.37 6.86 -30.80
CA ASP A 964 10.94 6.88 -30.45
C ASP A 964 10.12 7.82 -31.34
N ALA A 965 10.66 8.98 -31.71
CA ALA A 965 10.00 9.88 -32.66
C ALA A 965 9.70 9.22 -34.02
N SER A 966 10.49 8.21 -34.40
CA SER A 966 10.29 7.40 -35.61
C SER A 966 9.36 6.20 -35.42
N ASN A 967 9.28 5.64 -34.21
CA ASN A 967 8.55 4.42 -33.87
C ASN A 967 7.60 4.70 -32.70
N ARG A 968 6.28 4.84 -32.92
CA ARG A 968 5.25 5.20 -31.91
C ARG A 968 5.00 4.13 -30.83
N GLY A 969 6.06 3.57 -30.25
CA GLY A 969 6.08 2.44 -29.33
C GLY A 969 6.22 2.84 -27.86
N LEU A 970 6.83 1.95 -27.08
CA LEU A 970 7.22 2.22 -25.69
C LEU A 970 8.60 2.89 -25.68
N THR A 971 8.82 3.82 -24.76
CA THR A 971 10.05 4.62 -24.76
C THR A 971 11.16 3.79 -24.13
N PRO A 972 12.40 3.82 -24.67
CA PRO A 972 13.52 3.06 -24.11
C PRO A 972 13.74 3.33 -22.61
N GLN A 973 13.54 4.58 -22.20
CA GLN A 973 13.62 5.04 -20.81
C GLN A 973 12.64 4.30 -19.88
N PHE A 974 11.35 4.23 -20.23
CA PHE A 974 10.35 3.60 -19.37
C PHE A 974 10.37 2.07 -19.45
N LEU A 975 10.89 1.50 -20.55
CA LEU A 975 11.21 0.07 -20.63
C LEU A 975 12.30 -0.32 -19.63
N LEU A 976 13.39 0.45 -19.54
CA LEU A 976 14.41 0.24 -18.51
C LEU A 976 13.83 0.42 -17.11
N ALA A 977 13.06 1.50 -16.88
CA ALA A 977 12.46 1.76 -15.58
C ALA A 977 11.57 0.60 -15.12
N GLN A 978 10.75 0.04 -16.02
CA GLN A 978 9.92 -1.12 -15.73
C GLN A 978 10.74 -2.37 -15.42
N GLY A 979 11.83 -2.61 -16.17
CA GLY A 979 12.73 -3.71 -15.91
C GLY A 979 13.37 -3.62 -14.52
N ILE A 980 13.80 -2.42 -14.12
CA ILE A 980 14.34 -2.15 -12.78
C ILE A 980 13.25 -2.40 -11.73
N ASP A 981 12.07 -1.79 -11.86
CA ASP A 981 10.98 -1.90 -10.88
C ASP A 981 10.53 -3.37 -10.70
N SER A 982 10.48 -4.15 -11.78
CA SER A 982 10.09 -5.56 -11.74
C SER A 982 11.09 -6.44 -10.99
N ILE A 983 12.40 -6.25 -11.23
CA ILE A 983 13.43 -7.01 -10.47
C ILE A 983 13.46 -6.56 -9.01
N VAL A 984 13.39 -5.25 -8.74
CA VAL A 984 13.42 -4.72 -7.37
C VAL A 984 12.24 -5.22 -6.55
N THR A 985 11.05 -5.28 -7.14
CA THR A 985 9.85 -5.81 -6.46
C THR A 985 10.01 -7.29 -6.07
N GLN A 986 10.76 -8.08 -6.85
CA GLN A 986 10.94 -9.50 -6.60
C GLN A 986 12.18 -9.85 -5.76
N GLU A 987 13.31 -9.17 -5.95
CA GLU A 987 14.55 -9.42 -5.20
C GLU A 987 14.57 -8.66 -3.86
N PHE A 988 13.91 -7.49 -3.77
CA PHE A 988 13.94 -6.60 -2.60
C PHE A 988 12.54 -6.09 -2.19
N PRO A 989 11.54 -6.97 -1.96
CA PRO A 989 10.17 -6.55 -1.67
C PRO A 989 10.05 -5.67 -0.43
N VAL A 990 10.77 -6.02 0.65
CA VAL A 990 10.75 -5.25 1.91
C VAL A 990 11.37 -3.87 1.74
N LEU A 991 12.52 -3.78 1.06
CA LEU A 991 13.19 -2.52 0.80
C LEU A 991 12.36 -1.63 -0.14
N ASN A 992 11.75 -2.21 -1.17
CA ASN A 992 10.88 -1.49 -2.10
C ASN A 992 9.65 -0.91 -1.37
N TYR A 993 9.02 -1.69 -0.50
CA TYR A 993 7.91 -1.24 0.34
C TYR A 993 8.36 -0.11 1.28
N ALA A 994 9.50 -0.27 1.95
CA ALA A 994 10.03 0.74 2.86
C ALA A 994 10.36 2.06 2.14
N MET A 995 11.05 2.00 1.00
CA MET A 995 11.36 3.19 0.19
C MET A 995 10.10 3.90 -0.31
N THR A 996 9.10 3.15 -0.77
CA THR A 996 7.85 3.72 -1.28
C THR A 996 7.04 4.39 -0.16
N ASN A 997 6.97 3.78 1.02
CA ASN A 997 6.14 4.29 2.11
C ASN A 997 6.83 5.33 2.99
N GLU A 998 8.12 5.19 3.26
CA GLU A 998 8.87 6.13 4.11
C GLU A 998 9.38 7.35 3.30
N PHE A 999 9.84 7.12 2.07
CA PHE A 999 10.48 8.15 1.23
C PHE A 999 9.69 8.55 -0.02
N GLY A 1000 8.55 7.91 -0.32
CA GLY A 1000 7.76 8.24 -1.51
C GLY A 1000 8.51 8.13 -2.85
N VAL A 1001 9.55 7.30 -2.91
CA VAL A 1001 10.39 7.15 -4.10
C VAL A 1001 10.62 5.69 -4.42
N LYS A 1002 10.61 5.38 -5.72
CA LYS A 1002 10.99 4.08 -6.24
C LYS A 1002 12.40 4.11 -6.81
N TRP A 1003 13.12 3.00 -6.69
CA TRP A 1003 14.52 2.92 -7.13
C TRP A 1003 14.74 3.26 -8.60
N TRP A 1004 13.79 2.91 -9.48
CA TRP A 1004 13.88 3.24 -10.90
C TRP A 1004 13.92 4.76 -11.16
N MET A 1005 13.29 5.58 -10.31
CA MET A 1005 13.29 7.05 -10.47
C MET A 1005 14.68 7.64 -10.25
N ILE A 1006 15.38 7.14 -9.23
CA ILE A 1006 16.77 7.50 -8.91
C ILE A 1006 17.70 7.02 -10.01
N CYS A 1007 17.57 5.75 -10.44
CA CYS A 1007 18.37 5.20 -11.54
C CYS A 1007 18.16 5.94 -12.86
N ASN A 1008 16.92 6.37 -13.14
CA ASN A 1008 16.62 7.16 -14.32
C ASN A 1008 17.42 8.47 -14.33
N ARG A 1009 17.50 9.16 -13.18
CA ARG A 1009 18.34 10.36 -13.04
C ARG A 1009 19.82 10.05 -13.24
N PHE A 1010 20.33 8.96 -12.64
CA PHE A 1010 21.72 8.55 -12.83
C PHE A 1010 22.06 8.30 -14.30
N LEU A 1011 21.21 7.57 -15.02
CA LEU A 1011 21.42 7.26 -16.43
C LEU A 1011 21.39 8.52 -17.31
N LEU A 1012 20.46 9.45 -17.06
CA LEU A 1012 20.36 10.71 -17.81
C LEU A 1012 21.62 11.58 -17.72
N GLN A 1013 22.31 11.57 -16.57
CA GLN A 1013 23.57 12.30 -16.36
C GLN A 1013 24.83 11.42 -16.50
N CYS A 1014 24.71 10.21 -17.04
CA CYS A 1014 25.81 9.26 -17.20
C CYS A 1014 26.59 8.98 -15.90
N PHE A 1015 25.88 8.97 -14.76
CA PHE A 1015 26.41 8.80 -13.40
C PHE A 1015 27.41 9.88 -12.94
N TRP A 1016 27.52 11.01 -13.67
CA TRP A 1016 28.37 12.13 -13.25
C TRP A 1016 27.93 12.64 -11.88
N GLY A 1017 28.90 12.88 -11.00
CA GLY A 1017 28.63 13.36 -9.63
C GLY A 1017 28.06 12.29 -8.68
N VAL A 1018 27.97 11.04 -9.12
CA VAL A 1018 27.45 9.91 -8.33
C VAL A 1018 28.47 8.78 -8.24
N LEU A 1019 29.06 8.38 -9.37
CA LEU A 1019 30.08 7.33 -9.43
C LEU A 1019 31.48 7.89 -9.71
N GLU A 1020 32.51 7.17 -9.27
CA GLU A 1020 33.89 7.46 -9.67
C GLU A 1020 34.07 7.29 -11.19
N TRP A 1021 34.99 8.06 -11.79
CA TRP A 1021 35.23 8.02 -13.24
C TRP A 1021 35.63 6.61 -13.73
N SER A 1022 36.38 5.85 -12.94
CA SER A 1022 36.70 4.44 -13.22
C SER A 1022 35.45 3.59 -13.37
N GLU A 1023 34.47 3.76 -12.48
CA GLU A 1023 33.22 3.01 -12.50
C GLU A 1023 32.33 3.44 -13.67
N ILE A 1024 32.33 4.72 -14.05
CA ILE A 1024 31.68 5.19 -15.29
C ILE A 1024 32.28 4.49 -16.52
N MET A 1025 33.61 4.39 -16.60
CA MET A 1025 34.28 3.66 -17.69
C MET A 1025 33.91 2.17 -17.69
N HIS A 1026 33.79 1.55 -16.52
CA HIS A 1026 33.36 0.15 -16.42
C HIS A 1026 31.89 -0.05 -16.79
N PHE A 1027 30.98 0.85 -16.40
CA PHE A 1027 29.59 0.85 -16.84
C PHE A 1027 29.49 0.91 -18.38
N MET A 1028 30.25 1.83 -18.99
CA MET A 1028 30.34 1.94 -20.46
C MET A 1028 30.85 0.62 -21.07
N ALA A 1029 31.86 -0.02 -20.46
CA ALA A 1029 32.39 -1.29 -20.93
C ALA A 1029 31.35 -2.43 -20.82
N ILE A 1030 30.58 -2.48 -19.73
CA ILE A 1030 29.50 -3.45 -19.54
C ILE A 1030 28.44 -3.31 -20.65
N CYS A 1031 28.05 -2.07 -20.98
CA CYS A 1031 27.05 -1.81 -22.02
C CYS A 1031 27.49 -2.30 -23.42
N VAL A 1032 28.80 -2.36 -23.66
CA VAL A 1032 29.40 -2.86 -24.90
C VAL A 1032 29.60 -4.39 -24.86
N LEU A 1033 30.03 -4.93 -23.72
CA LEU A 1033 30.39 -6.35 -23.54
C LEU A 1033 29.18 -7.27 -23.40
N TYR A 1034 28.12 -6.81 -22.76
CA TYR A 1034 26.95 -7.60 -22.37
C TYR A 1034 25.68 -7.17 -23.11
N SER A 1035 24.61 -7.93 -22.94
CA SER A 1035 23.29 -7.61 -23.49
C SER A 1035 22.64 -6.41 -22.77
N PRO A 1036 21.63 -5.75 -23.37
CA PRO A 1036 21.05 -4.52 -22.82
C PRO A 1036 20.42 -4.65 -21.43
N ASP A 1037 19.98 -5.86 -21.05
CA ASP A 1037 19.47 -6.19 -19.72
C ASP A 1037 20.52 -6.02 -18.61
N TYR A 1038 21.81 -6.05 -18.92
CA TYR A 1038 22.87 -5.74 -17.94
C TYR A 1038 22.85 -4.29 -17.46
N ILE A 1039 22.25 -3.35 -18.20
CA ILE A 1039 22.02 -1.99 -17.67
C ILE A 1039 21.09 -2.06 -16.45
N ILE A 1040 20.06 -2.90 -16.51
CA ILE A 1040 19.12 -3.12 -15.40
C ILE A 1040 19.85 -3.82 -14.26
N TYR A 1041 20.62 -4.88 -14.54
CA TYR A 1041 21.37 -5.61 -13.50
C TYR A 1041 22.40 -4.73 -12.80
N TYR A 1042 23.03 -3.81 -13.52
CA TYR A 1042 23.92 -2.80 -12.95
C TYR A 1042 23.16 -1.83 -12.04
N CYS A 1043 22.01 -1.33 -12.46
CA CYS A 1043 21.16 -0.49 -11.60
C CYS A 1043 20.69 -1.23 -10.34
N VAL A 1044 20.39 -2.53 -10.44
CA VAL A 1044 19.98 -3.35 -9.29
C VAL A 1044 21.16 -3.66 -8.36
N SER A 1045 22.38 -3.82 -8.87
CA SER A 1045 23.56 -4.02 -8.01
C SER A 1045 23.93 -2.77 -7.20
N LEU A 1046 23.65 -1.57 -7.73
CA LEU A 1046 23.76 -0.33 -6.95
C LEU A 1046 22.81 -0.35 -5.74
N LEU A 1047 21.58 -0.83 -5.90
CA LEU A 1047 20.64 -0.98 -4.77
C LEU A 1047 21.14 -2.01 -3.77
N GLN A 1048 21.62 -3.16 -4.25
CA GLN A 1048 22.21 -4.21 -3.41
C GLN A 1048 23.38 -3.70 -2.57
N HIS A 1049 24.18 -2.77 -3.10
CA HIS A 1049 25.26 -2.13 -2.36
C HIS A 1049 24.74 -1.20 -1.26
N CYS A 1050 23.65 -0.47 -1.54
CA CYS A 1050 23.05 0.48 -0.60
C CYS A 1050 22.09 -0.15 0.42
N GLU A 1051 21.71 -1.43 0.29
CA GLU A 1051 20.67 -2.07 1.10
C GLU A 1051 20.84 -1.85 2.61
N GLU A 1052 22.01 -2.17 3.17
CA GLU A 1052 22.26 -1.99 4.61
C GLU A 1052 22.20 -0.52 5.03
N LYS A 1053 22.72 0.38 4.20
CA LYS A 1053 22.73 1.82 4.48
C LYS A 1053 21.32 2.41 4.45
N ILE A 1054 20.51 2.05 3.46
CA ILE A 1054 19.11 2.52 3.36
C ILE A 1054 18.33 2.06 4.59
N MET A 1055 18.48 0.80 5.00
CA MET A 1055 17.79 0.29 6.19
C MET A 1055 18.22 1.01 7.47
N GLN A 1056 19.51 1.35 7.60
CA GLN A 1056 20.01 2.16 8.72
C GLN A 1056 19.47 3.60 8.67
N ASP A 1057 19.45 4.22 7.50
CA ASP A 1057 18.97 5.58 7.30
C ASP A 1057 17.46 5.71 7.60
N ILE A 1058 16.65 4.69 7.29
CA ILE A 1058 15.24 4.64 7.69
C ILE A 1058 15.11 4.71 9.22
N VAL A 1059 15.93 3.95 9.96
CA VAL A 1059 15.94 3.97 11.44
C VAL A 1059 16.40 5.32 11.96
N ASP A 1060 17.38 5.92 11.31
CA ASP A 1060 17.95 7.22 11.66
C ASP A 1060 17.09 8.42 11.16
N LYS A 1061 15.94 8.17 10.54
CA LYS A 1061 15.04 9.17 9.92
C LYS A 1061 15.72 10.07 8.89
N LYS A 1062 16.63 9.50 8.12
CA LYS A 1062 17.31 10.15 7.00
C LYS A 1062 16.61 9.80 5.70
N TYR A 1063 16.35 10.80 4.88
CA TYR A 1063 15.66 10.65 3.61
C TYR A 1063 16.58 10.24 2.45
N TRP A 1064 16.00 9.64 1.41
CA TRP A 1064 16.67 9.30 0.15
C TRP A 1064 15.92 9.98 -1.00
N PRO A 1065 16.60 10.60 -2.00
CA PRO A 1065 17.98 10.36 -2.44
C PRO A 1065 19.08 11.24 -1.81
N GLU A 1066 18.78 12.06 -0.81
CA GLU A 1066 19.68 13.08 -0.26
C GLU A 1066 20.95 12.48 0.37
N ASN A 1067 20.83 11.29 0.97
CA ASN A 1067 21.92 10.62 1.68
C ASN A 1067 22.65 9.53 0.86
N ILE A 1068 22.44 9.51 -0.47
CA ILE A 1068 23.11 8.57 -1.37
C ILE A 1068 24.62 8.74 -1.29
N ASP A 1069 25.30 7.60 -1.12
CA ASP A 1069 26.75 7.47 -1.20
C ASP A 1069 27.10 6.18 -1.93
N LEU A 1070 27.79 6.33 -3.06
CA LEU A 1070 28.24 5.25 -3.92
C LEU A 1070 29.76 5.31 -4.15
N SER A 1071 30.48 6.06 -3.31
CA SER A 1071 31.93 6.26 -3.42
C SER A 1071 32.72 4.96 -3.30
N SER A 1072 32.24 4.03 -2.48
CA SER A 1072 32.88 2.72 -2.26
C SER A 1072 32.41 1.62 -3.22
N TYR A 1073 31.49 1.92 -4.14
CA TYR A 1073 30.97 0.94 -5.09
C TYR A 1073 32.04 0.52 -6.10
N GLN A 1074 32.15 -0.77 -6.34
CA GLN A 1074 33.04 -1.35 -7.35
C GLN A 1074 32.29 -2.42 -8.15
N CYS A 1075 32.07 -2.20 -9.44
CA CYS A 1075 31.21 -3.06 -10.26
C CYS A 1075 31.71 -4.52 -10.33
N HIS A 1076 33.03 -4.73 -10.28
CA HIS A 1076 33.65 -6.06 -10.35
C HIS A 1076 33.23 -6.97 -9.19
N ASN A 1077 32.94 -6.41 -8.02
CA ASN A 1077 32.45 -7.18 -6.86
C ASN A 1077 31.04 -7.73 -7.08
N TYR A 1078 30.29 -7.16 -8.04
CA TYR A 1078 28.91 -7.49 -8.34
C TYR A 1078 28.71 -8.22 -9.67
N LEU A 1079 29.76 -8.47 -10.47
CA LEU A 1079 29.62 -9.19 -11.75
C LEU A 1079 28.98 -10.58 -11.57
N VAL A 1080 29.41 -11.34 -10.56
CA VAL A 1080 28.83 -12.65 -10.25
C VAL A 1080 27.35 -12.54 -9.84
N TYR A 1081 27.00 -11.46 -9.15
CA TYR A 1081 25.62 -11.16 -8.78
C TYR A 1081 24.77 -10.81 -10.02
N MET A 1082 25.29 -9.99 -10.94
CA MET A 1082 24.63 -9.70 -12.21
C MET A 1082 24.41 -10.96 -13.06
N ASP A 1083 25.39 -11.87 -13.12
CA ASP A 1083 25.25 -13.15 -13.83
C ASP A 1083 24.20 -14.07 -13.18
N ARG A 1084 23.99 -13.96 -11.87
CA ARG A 1084 22.88 -14.65 -11.18
C ARG A 1084 21.53 -14.08 -11.62
N LEU A 1085 21.42 -12.76 -11.71
CA LEU A 1085 20.22 -12.09 -12.18
C LEU A 1085 19.92 -12.42 -13.65
N GLU A 1086 20.94 -12.45 -14.52
CA GLU A 1086 20.82 -12.88 -15.92
C GLU A 1086 20.16 -14.27 -15.99
N LYS A 1087 20.72 -15.27 -15.29
CA LYS A 1087 20.18 -16.64 -15.31
C LYS A 1087 18.73 -16.74 -14.83
N LYS A 1088 18.30 -15.86 -13.92
CA LYS A 1088 16.95 -15.85 -13.36
C LYS A 1088 15.95 -15.10 -14.24
N TYR A 1089 16.36 -13.96 -14.81
CA TYR A 1089 15.44 -12.98 -15.39
C TYR A 1089 15.60 -12.71 -16.89
N GLN A 1090 16.69 -13.15 -17.51
CA GLN A 1090 16.98 -12.86 -18.92
C GLN A 1090 15.83 -13.27 -19.86
N ASN A 1091 15.20 -14.43 -19.62
CA ASN A 1091 14.07 -14.91 -20.43
C ASN A 1091 12.81 -14.02 -20.34
N GLN A 1092 12.68 -13.21 -19.29
CA GLN A 1092 11.55 -12.31 -19.09
C GLN A 1092 11.86 -10.89 -19.59
N ILE A 1093 13.09 -10.41 -19.38
CA ILE A 1093 13.49 -9.02 -19.60
C ILE A 1093 14.10 -8.79 -20.99
N LEU A 1094 15.03 -9.64 -21.42
CA LEU A 1094 15.72 -9.43 -22.69
C LEU A 1094 14.77 -9.41 -23.89
N PRO A 1095 13.69 -10.24 -23.96
CA PRO A 1095 12.71 -10.13 -25.04
C PRO A 1095 12.08 -8.74 -25.12
N SER A 1096 11.68 -8.10 -24.01
CA SER A 1096 11.04 -6.77 -24.07
C SER A 1096 12.01 -5.68 -24.52
N LEU A 1097 13.30 -5.80 -24.21
CA LEU A 1097 14.35 -4.89 -24.68
C LEU A 1097 14.79 -5.15 -26.14
N THR A 1098 14.43 -6.30 -26.71
CA THR A 1098 14.83 -6.69 -28.07
C THR A 1098 13.65 -6.75 -29.06
N LEU A 1099 12.40 -6.92 -28.59
CA LEU A 1099 11.18 -7.04 -29.38
C LEU A 1099 10.76 -5.78 -30.13
N ASN A 1100 11.39 -4.63 -29.87
CA ASN A 1100 11.30 -3.45 -30.72
C ASN A 1100 11.81 -3.70 -32.17
N LYS A 1101 12.16 -4.94 -32.53
CA LYS A 1101 12.55 -5.38 -33.87
C LYS A 1101 11.51 -6.20 -34.64
N SER A 1102 10.39 -6.67 -34.06
CA SER A 1102 9.59 -7.74 -34.73
C SER A 1102 8.07 -7.54 -34.84
N THR A 1103 7.48 -6.45 -34.34
CA THR A 1103 6.00 -6.32 -34.29
C THR A 1103 5.36 -5.55 -35.46
N GLU A 1104 6.09 -5.14 -36.50
CA GLU A 1104 5.51 -4.45 -37.67
C GLU A 1104 5.63 -5.17 -39.02
N MET A 1105 5.86 -6.49 -39.04
CA MET A 1105 5.70 -7.28 -40.28
C MET A 1105 4.47 -8.20 -40.32
N GLN A 1106 3.58 -8.15 -39.32
CA GLN A 1106 2.29 -8.84 -39.36
C GLN A 1106 1.18 -8.02 -38.70
N GLN A 1107 0.84 -6.86 -39.29
CA GLN A 1107 -0.52 -6.32 -39.31
C GLN A 1107 -0.80 -5.65 -40.64
#